data_AF-A0AAE1TQI8-F1
#
_entry.id   AF-A0AAE1TQI8-F1
#
_cell.length_a   1.000
_cell.length_b   1.000
_cell.length_c   1.000
_cell.angle_alpha   90.00
_cell.angle_beta   90.00
_cell.angle_gamma   90.00
#
_symmetry.space_group_name_H-M   'P 1'
#
loop_
_entity.id
_entity.type
_entity.pdbx_description
1 polymer ?
#
loop_
_entity_poly.entity_id
_entity_poly.type
_entity_poly.pdbx_seq_one_letter_code
_entity_poly.pdbx_strand_id
1 'polypeptide(L)'
;MCFRTFKRLACCRRLRALEWRWNIKSEIRELRILLWCILGVVGVLMLYRTLFLHLPGIHVQCECGEKVATEERVSRYLPSLMAERDTNSNRTVLEEIEASHPSLAIRFLTEVEEEGGPGGSGGRCATTPSLFSIQHSNTVWQKARVAGGVIFLIYGAYWDVREDQGPYVRVLTMVDSPQPPTPHCLFYHHPQQPPTSTKAVRMDYVHWQEKLSGNWLPYLITCSASVGVGVSEGVGGVVGEGVGVPRAVSLVGSECETPTNALRVHYNPPTTTVIPAAASPRPHPRPQSHHWKRNPIVDLDTPKEDQSGKKTQGSNHNSLKENPGPLEPPPEPPNRNPRTPTQNPGKLVHNSKEPERNHKKEPVQNSQRGKKKDLVLCHKFLFNPARDDSYRLVEWVEAARAWGVDNISLYLASTHPNVTRVLQHYQKEGYVSVVPWSSPDPLPTLPHLYRALFDTQRYVLFTTENVPYTDCLLRHVSSHRYVAVWDLDEFILPGPQFQSLPEMIDAAKDRATSLGRRRPVSYLARCAYYFDDMADPPSAALPEYLHLLRHVTRSVKFTPTAVFTKAIHDTDVALGLHAHFALVTLEGNLDKDNDLYNLYPSTEGHLAHYRAKCQGEDQTECQHEFRPFLTRDLTMWSHRDRVAARVKKVLLQLSLIHPHPT
;
A
#
# COMPACT_ATOMS: atom_id res chain seq x y z
N MET A 1 11.83 -10.55 -41.60
CA MET A 1 13.03 -11.18 -42.19
C MET A 1 13.39 -12.38 -41.30
N CYS A 2 12.86 -13.60 -41.49
CA CYS A 2 13.22 -14.69 -42.44
C CYS A 2 14.73 -14.94 -42.51
N PHE A 3 15.31 -16.11 -42.17
CA PHE A 3 15.06 -17.54 -42.54
C PHE A 3 15.64 -18.46 -41.43
N ARG A 4 15.06 -19.57 -40.90
CA ARG A 4 14.58 -20.88 -41.45
C ARG A 4 15.64 -21.67 -42.27
N THR A 5 16.34 -22.67 -41.69
CA THR A 5 16.04 -24.13 -41.52
C THR A 5 16.53 -25.10 -42.61
N PHE A 6 17.16 -26.20 -42.14
CA PHE A 6 17.02 -27.63 -42.54
C PHE A 6 17.81 -28.30 -43.71
N LYS A 7 18.22 -29.56 -43.41
CA LYS A 7 18.40 -30.78 -44.28
C LYS A 7 19.71 -30.89 -45.08
N ARG A 8 20.35 -32.05 -45.36
CA ARG A 8 20.08 -33.52 -45.32
C ARG A 8 21.44 -34.25 -45.54
N LEU A 9 21.80 -35.31 -44.81
CA LEU A 9 21.65 -36.76 -45.12
C LEU A 9 22.49 -37.35 -46.29
N ALA A 10 23.29 -38.36 -45.93
CA ALA A 10 23.47 -39.69 -46.56
C ALA A 10 24.74 -40.03 -47.36
N CYS A 11 25.33 -41.18 -46.95
CA CYS A 11 25.71 -42.36 -47.76
C CYS A 11 27.20 -42.73 -47.97
N CYS A 12 27.59 -43.84 -47.31
CA CYS A 12 28.39 -45.00 -47.75
C CYS A 12 29.68 -44.89 -48.61
N ARG A 13 30.78 -45.45 -48.09
CA ARG A 13 31.62 -46.55 -48.68
C ARG A 13 32.81 -46.84 -47.73
N ARG A 14 32.83 -47.97 -47.02
CA ARG A 14 33.45 -49.30 -47.33
C ARG A 14 34.98 -49.37 -47.23
N LEU A 15 35.42 -50.23 -46.28
CA LEU A 15 36.53 -51.21 -46.30
C LEU A 15 37.87 -50.86 -45.60
N ARG A 16 38.10 -51.61 -44.49
CA ARG A 16 39.30 -52.38 -44.02
C ARG A 16 40.66 -51.67 -43.96
N ALA A 17 41.58 -51.91 -43.04
CA ALA A 17 41.75 -52.65 -41.79
C ALA A 17 43.21 -52.38 -41.32
N LEU A 18 43.55 -52.64 -40.04
CA LEU A 18 44.91 -52.69 -39.42
C LEU A 18 45.56 -51.30 -39.18
N GLU A 19 46.04 -50.87 -38.00
CA GLU A 19 46.51 -51.52 -36.76
C GLU A 19 46.23 -50.59 -35.55
N TRP A 20 45.84 -51.13 -34.38
CA TRP A 20 45.77 -50.39 -33.12
C TRP A 20 46.77 -51.00 -32.13
N ARG A 21 47.83 -50.26 -31.80
CA ARG A 21 48.63 -50.49 -30.59
C ARG A 21 47.98 -49.73 -29.43
N TRP A 22 47.34 -50.48 -28.53
CA TRP A 22 46.80 -49.99 -27.25
C TRP A 22 47.94 -49.51 -26.33
N ASN A 23 47.80 -48.32 -25.73
CA ASN A 23 48.80 -47.73 -24.84
C ASN A 23 48.31 -47.77 -23.37
N ILE A 24 48.71 -48.82 -22.65
CA ILE A 24 48.43 -49.11 -21.23
C ILE A 24 48.96 -48.04 -20.24
N LYS A 25 49.72 -47.04 -20.69
CA LYS A 25 50.32 -46.02 -19.81
C LYS A 25 49.36 -44.90 -19.36
N SER A 26 48.22 -44.74 -20.02
CA SER A 26 47.25 -43.66 -19.73
C SER A 26 46.38 -43.94 -18.50
N GLU A 27 45.91 -45.18 -18.31
CA GLU A 27 44.98 -45.54 -17.22
C GLU A 27 45.69 -45.65 -15.85
N ILE A 28 46.98 -45.99 -15.83
CA ILE A 28 47.76 -46.08 -14.59
C ILE A 28 48.00 -44.69 -13.96
N ARG A 29 47.95 -43.60 -14.75
CA ARG A 29 48.14 -42.24 -14.23
C ARG A 29 46.89 -41.73 -13.50
N GLU A 30 45.71 -42.02 -14.02
CA GLU A 30 44.43 -41.62 -13.42
C GLU A 30 44.12 -42.40 -12.13
N LEU A 31 44.43 -43.70 -12.08
CA LEU A 31 44.29 -44.50 -10.85
C LEU A 31 45.22 -44.04 -9.72
N ARG A 32 46.42 -43.53 -10.04
CA ARG A 32 47.33 -42.97 -9.04
C ARG A 32 46.80 -41.66 -8.46
N ILE A 33 46.23 -40.78 -9.28
CA ILE A 33 45.64 -39.52 -8.81
C ILE A 33 44.47 -39.79 -7.87
N LEU A 34 43.58 -40.73 -8.23
CA LEU A 34 42.45 -41.11 -7.39
C LEU A 34 42.92 -41.69 -6.03
N LEU A 35 43.96 -42.52 -6.03
CA LEU A 35 44.54 -43.10 -4.82
C LEU A 35 45.17 -42.03 -3.91
N TRP A 36 45.85 -41.02 -4.47
CA TRP A 36 46.40 -39.90 -3.70
C TRP A 36 45.31 -39.01 -3.09
N CYS A 37 44.19 -38.79 -3.79
CA CYS A 37 43.05 -38.06 -3.25
C CYS A 37 42.40 -38.80 -2.07
N ILE A 38 42.21 -40.12 -2.17
CA ILE A 38 41.63 -40.94 -1.09
C ILE A 38 42.55 -40.96 0.13
N LEU A 39 43.86 -41.15 -0.08
CA LEU A 39 44.85 -41.12 1.01
C LEU A 39 44.92 -39.74 1.69
N GLY A 40 44.76 -38.65 0.94
CA GLY A 40 44.69 -37.29 1.50
C GLY A 40 43.48 -37.08 2.40
N VAL A 41 42.29 -37.52 1.99
CA VAL A 41 41.05 -37.40 2.80
C VAL A 41 41.13 -38.27 4.05
N VAL A 42 41.63 -39.50 3.95
CA VAL A 42 41.84 -40.38 5.12
C VAL A 42 42.88 -39.78 6.07
N GLY A 43 43.94 -39.17 5.55
CA GLY A 43 44.95 -38.47 6.34
C GLY A 43 44.37 -37.30 7.14
N VAL A 44 43.53 -36.46 6.52
CA VAL A 44 42.85 -35.34 7.20
C VAL A 44 41.87 -35.83 8.26
N LEU A 45 41.11 -36.89 7.99
CA LEU A 45 40.18 -37.48 8.97
C LEU A 45 40.92 -38.13 10.15
N MET A 46 42.04 -38.78 9.90
CA MET A 46 42.92 -39.32 10.94
C MET A 46 43.53 -38.20 11.79
N LEU A 47 43.97 -37.09 11.16
CA LEU A 47 44.50 -35.92 11.86
C LEU A 47 43.42 -35.24 12.72
N TYR A 48 42.20 -35.11 12.20
CA TYR A 48 41.06 -34.58 12.95
C TYR A 48 40.71 -35.47 14.15
N ARG A 49 40.76 -36.79 13.97
CA ARG A 49 40.49 -37.78 15.02
C ARG A 49 41.58 -37.80 16.09
N THR A 50 42.86 -37.61 15.74
CA THR A 50 43.95 -37.51 16.74
C THR A 50 43.99 -36.15 17.44
N LEU A 51 43.64 -35.04 16.76
CA LEU A 51 43.56 -33.71 17.39
C LEU A 51 42.38 -33.58 18.36
N PHE A 52 41.23 -34.23 18.09
CA PHE A 52 40.05 -34.15 18.96
C PHE A 52 39.99 -35.20 20.07
N LEU A 53 40.74 -36.31 20.00
CA LEU A 53 40.74 -37.36 21.03
C LEU A 53 41.89 -37.25 22.05
N HIS A 54 42.78 -36.26 21.93
CA HIS A 54 43.92 -36.06 22.85
C HIS A 54 43.98 -34.67 23.49
N LEU A 55 42.89 -33.90 23.47
CA LEU A 55 42.73 -32.81 24.42
C LEU A 55 42.22 -33.39 25.75
N PRO A 56 43.03 -33.38 26.83
CA PRO A 56 42.52 -33.74 28.14
C PRO A 56 41.39 -32.78 28.50
N GLY A 57 40.27 -33.35 28.98
CA GLY A 57 39.12 -32.59 29.42
C GLY A 57 39.55 -31.50 30.39
N ILE A 58 39.44 -30.25 29.95
CA ILE A 58 39.41 -29.12 30.86
C ILE A 58 38.09 -29.24 31.60
N HIS A 59 38.14 -29.90 32.75
CA HIS A 59 37.20 -29.69 33.82
C HIS A 59 37.29 -28.20 34.20
N VAL A 60 36.47 -27.37 33.57
CA VAL A 60 36.03 -26.16 34.24
C VAL A 60 35.08 -26.65 35.31
N GLN A 61 35.64 -26.89 36.48
CA GLN A 61 34.88 -26.83 37.73
C GLN A 61 34.36 -25.39 37.80
N CYS A 62 33.16 -25.16 37.27
CA CYS A 62 32.35 -24.07 37.79
C CYS A 62 32.01 -24.50 39.22
N GLU A 63 32.83 -24.07 40.18
CA GLU A 63 32.34 -23.87 41.53
C GLU A 63 31.14 -22.93 41.40
N CYS A 64 29.93 -23.49 41.41
CA CYS A 64 28.76 -22.80 41.90
C CYS A 64 28.98 -22.56 43.39
N GLY A 65 29.92 -21.67 43.73
CA GLY A 65 29.87 -20.95 44.96
C GLY A 65 28.63 -20.07 44.88
N GLU A 66 27.63 -20.40 45.70
CA GLU A 66 26.55 -19.51 46.07
C GLU A 66 27.16 -18.17 46.54
N LYS A 67 27.33 -17.25 45.60
CA LYS A 67 27.21 -15.84 45.89
C LYS A 67 25.91 -15.42 45.26
N VAL A 68 24.85 -15.62 46.03
CA VAL A 68 23.61 -14.86 45.96
C VAL A 68 24.03 -13.42 45.63
N ALA A 69 23.83 -13.02 44.38
CA ALA A 69 23.87 -11.62 44.03
C ALA A 69 22.73 -11.01 44.83
N THR A 70 23.09 -10.32 45.90
CA THR A 70 22.16 -9.61 46.76
C THR A 70 21.20 -8.79 45.90
N GLU A 71 19.93 -8.80 46.27
CA GLU A 71 18.81 -8.09 45.62
C GLU A 71 19.12 -6.64 45.25
N GLU A 72 20.14 -6.01 45.84
CA GLU A 72 20.62 -4.67 45.53
C GLU A 72 21.18 -4.45 44.12
N ARG A 73 21.74 -5.46 43.44
CA ARG A 73 22.37 -5.25 42.11
C ARG A 73 21.37 -5.31 40.96
N VAL A 74 20.35 -6.16 41.07
CA VAL A 74 19.23 -6.19 40.09
C VAL A 74 18.34 -4.96 40.28
N SER A 75 18.13 -4.52 41.53
CA SER A 75 17.41 -3.28 41.86
C SER A 75 18.08 -1.99 41.31
N ARG A 76 19.36 -2.03 40.95
CA ARG A 76 20.08 -0.85 40.42
C ARG A 76 19.95 -0.66 38.90
N TYR A 77 19.64 -1.73 38.16
CA TYR A 77 19.50 -1.71 36.69
C TYR A 77 18.05 -1.92 36.22
N LEU A 78 17.18 -2.47 37.06
CA LEU A 78 15.74 -2.52 36.76
C LEU A 78 15.11 -1.13 36.58
N PRO A 79 15.50 -0.09 37.35
CA PRO A 79 15.00 1.26 37.13
C PRO A 79 15.40 1.82 35.78
N SER A 80 16.57 1.51 35.20
CA SER A 80 16.97 2.07 33.89
C SER A 80 16.30 1.37 32.70
N LEU A 81 15.94 0.09 32.83
CA LEU A 81 15.15 -0.65 31.84
C LEU A 81 13.65 -0.37 31.96
N MET A 82 13.18 0.01 33.15
CA MET A 82 11.81 0.47 33.40
C MET A 82 11.65 2.00 33.32
N ALA A 83 12.73 2.76 33.17
CA ALA A 83 12.75 4.24 33.09
C ALA A 83 12.31 4.80 31.74
N GLU A 84 12.08 3.96 30.72
CA GLU A 84 11.37 4.37 29.50
C GLU A 84 9.86 4.08 29.58
N ARG A 85 9.32 3.81 30.77
CA ARG A 85 7.89 4.04 30.97
C ARG A 85 7.68 5.54 30.99
N ASP A 86 7.19 6.07 29.88
CA ASP A 86 6.73 7.45 29.77
C ASP A 86 5.65 7.67 30.84
N THR A 87 6.06 8.16 32.01
CA THR A 87 5.18 8.48 33.15
C THR A 87 4.22 9.63 32.83
N ASN A 88 4.31 10.18 31.61
CA ASN A 88 3.43 11.18 31.04
C ASN A 88 2.43 10.61 30.02
N SER A 89 2.44 9.30 29.78
CA SER A 89 1.43 8.65 28.95
C SER A 89 0.13 8.51 29.73
N ASN A 90 -0.83 9.41 29.47
CA ASN A 90 -2.22 9.27 29.93
C ASN A 90 -2.95 8.07 29.28
N ARG A 91 -2.22 7.14 28.64
CA ARG A 91 -2.83 6.03 27.90
C ARG A 91 -3.24 4.93 28.85
N THR A 92 -4.43 4.38 28.60
CA THR A 92 -4.88 3.18 29.30
C THR A 92 -4.10 1.95 28.82
N VAL A 93 -4.05 0.89 29.62
CA VAL A 93 -3.43 -0.39 29.23
C VAL A 93 -4.01 -0.91 27.90
N LEU A 94 -5.33 -0.75 27.71
CA LEU A 94 -6.01 -1.10 26.45
C LEU A 94 -5.47 -0.31 25.26
N GLU A 95 -5.23 0.99 25.42
CA GLU A 95 -4.67 1.83 24.35
C GLU A 95 -3.24 1.46 24.01
N GLU A 96 -2.43 1.02 24.98
CA GLU A 96 -1.08 0.51 24.73
C GLU A 96 -1.10 -0.82 23.96
N ILE A 97 -2.03 -1.72 24.30
CA ILE A 97 -2.25 -2.96 23.57
C ILE A 97 -2.70 -2.66 22.15
N GLU A 98 -3.68 -1.79 21.93
CA GLU A 98 -4.11 -1.38 20.58
C GLU A 98 -2.99 -0.73 19.78
N ALA A 99 -2.10 0.03 20.42
CA ALA A 99 -0.96 0.65 19.76
C ALA A 99 0.03 -0.39 19.24
N SER A 100 0.27 -1.43 20.02
CA SER A 100 1.29 -2.46 19.76
C SER A 100 0.76 -3.64 18.94
N HIS A 101 -0.55 -3.90 19.04
CA HIS A 101 -1.28 -5.00 18.41
C HIS A 101 -2.51 -4.44 17.67
N PRO A 102 -2.34 -3.63 16.61
CA PRO A 102 -3.43 -2.87 15.99
C PRO A 102 -4.53 -3.74 15.36
N SER A 103 -4.24 -5.02 15.10
CA SER A 103 -5.19 -5.98 14.55
C SER A 103 -5.90 -6.82 15.60
N LEU A 104 -5.48 -6.80 16.88
CA LEU A 104 -6.16 -7.55 17.94
C LEU A 104 -7.48 -6.85 18.31
N ALA A 105 -8.57 -7.61 18.34
CA ALA A 105 -9.89 -7.11 18.76
C ALA A 105 -10.01 -6.91 20.28
N ILE A 106 -8.99 -6.31 20.93
CA ILE A 106 -8.85 -6.28 22.38
C ILE A 106 -10.08 -5.72 23.09
N ARG A 107 -10.63 -4.58 22.63
CA ARG A 107 -11.83 -3.98 23.24
C ARG A 107 -13.03 -4.93 23.20
N PHE A 108 -13.26 -5.55 22.05
CA PHE A 108 -14.35 -6.52 21.89
C PHE A 108 -14.16 -7.73 22.82
N LEU A 109 -12.94 -8.27 22.89
CA LEU A 109 -12.63 -9.43 23.73
C LEU A 109 -12.78 -9.09 25.23
N THR A 110 -12.35 -7.91 25.66
CA THR A 110 -12.53 -7.45 27.05
C THR A 110 -14.01 -7.31 27.40
N GLU A 111 -14.83 -6.74 26.51
CA GLU A 111 -16.27 -6.64 26.74
C GLU A 111 -16.96 -8.01 26.81
N VAL A 112 -16.51 -9.00 26.02
CA VAL A 112 -17.00 -10.38 26.13
C VAL A 112 -16.71 -10.99 27.50
N GLU A 113 -15.53 -10.71 28.08
CA GLU A 113 -15.17 -11.19 29.42
C GLU A 113 -15.97 -10.47 30.52
N GLU A 114 -16.29 -9.19 30.35
CA GLU A 114 -17.06 -8.38 31.30
C GLU A 114 -18.56 -8.67 31.27
N GLU A 115 -19.16 -8.74 30.08
CA GLU A 115 -20.60 -8.92 29.89
C GLU A 115 -21.05 -10.38 29.93
N GLY A 116 -20.10 -11.31 29.82
CA GLY A 116 -20.37 -12.71 29.54
C GLY A 116 -20.61 -12.95 28.05
N GLY A 117 -19.89 -13.93 27.49
CA GLY A 117 -20.08 -14.35 26.10
C GLY A 117 -21.46 -14.97 25.85
N PRO A 118 -21.74 -15.42 24.61
CA PRO A 118 -23.02 -16.02 24.26
C PRO A 118 -23.37 -17.15 25.24
N GLY A 119 -24.50 -17.00 25.95
CA GLY A 119 -24.91 -17.95 26.99
C GLY A 119 -24.95 -19.38 26.46
N GLY A 120 -24.36 -20.31 27.21
CA GLY A 120 -24.10 -21.71 26.81
C GLY A 120 -25.32 -22.61 26.55
N SER A 121 -26.51 -22.04 26.31
CA SER A 121 -27.72 -22.81 25.99
C SER A 121 -27.90 -22.96 24.47
N GLY A 122 -27.24 -23.97 23.89
CA GLY A 122 -27.79 -24.73 22.75
C GLY A 122 -27.64 -24.19 21.32
N GLY A 123 -26.92 -23.08 21.08
CA GLY A 123 -26.62 -22.59 19.72
C GLY A 123 -25.44 -23.33 19.07
N ARG A 124 -25.57 -23.71 17.79
CA ARG A 124 -24.53 -24.44 17.02
C ARG A 124 -23.17 -23.71 16.97
N CYS A 125 -23.16 -22.37 17.01
CA CYS A 125 -22.00 -21.47 16.89
C CYS A 125 -21.89 -20.53 18.12
N ALA A 126 -21.83 -21.04 19.35
CA ALA A 126 -21.85 -20.19 20.56
C ALA A 126 -20.46 -19.73 21.08
N THR A 127 -19.37 -20.12 20.42
CA THR A 127 -18.01 -19.92 20.95
C THR A 127 -17.38 -18.61 20.44
N THR A 128 -17.21 -17.67 21.36
CA THR A 128 -16.29 -16.52 21.17
C THR A 128 -14.97 -16.89 21.84
N PRO A 129 -13.80 -16.61 21.22
CA PRO A 129 -12.52 -16.93 21.84
C PRO A 129 -12.31 -16.03 23.06
N SER A 130 -11.75 -16.58 24.14
CA SER A 130 -11.24 -15.75 25.23
C SER A 130 -9.96 -15.06 24.80
N LEU A 131 -9.60 -13.94 25.46
CA LEU A 131 -8.38 -13.20 25.13
C LEU A 131 -7.13 -14.10 25.20
N PHE A 132 -7.05 -14.98 26.19
CA PHE A 132 -5.90 -15.88 26.40
C PHE A 132 -5.90 -17.13 25.51
N SER A 133 -6.98 -17.39 24.76
CA SER A 133 -7.02 -18.48 23.77
C SER A 133 -6.46 -18.08 22.40
N ILE A 134 -6.23 -16.79 22.18
CA ILE A 134 -5.68 -16.26 20.94
C ILE A 134 -4.24 -16.75 20.77
N GLN A 135 -3.99 -17.46 19.65
CA GLN A 135 -2.67 -17.96 19.31
C GLN A 135 -1.94 -16.93 18.45
N HIS A 136 -0.75 -16.56 18.88
CA HIS A 136 0.12 -15.62 18.17
C HIS A 136 1.31 -16.35 17.53
N SER A 137 1.75 -15.85 16.39
CA SER A 137 3.10 -16.14 15.87
C SER A 137 4.10 -15.17 16.48
N ASN A 138 3.74 -13.89 16.45
CA ASN A 138 4.49 -12.80 17.07
C ASN A 138 3.50 -11.67 17.39
N THR A 139 4.02 -10.46 17.63
CA THR A 139 3.23 -9.30 18.06
C THR A 139 2.13 -8.87 17.09
N VAL A 140 2.26 -9.09 15.77
CA VAL A 140 1.26 -8.58 14.80
C VAL A 140 0.53 -9.68 14.03
N TRP A 141 0.98 -10.93 14.16
CA TRP A 141 0.41 -12.08 13.44
C TRP A 141 -0.28 -13.05 14.40
N GLN A 142 -1.56 -13.33 14.15
CA GLN A 142 -2.31 -14.39 14.84
C GLN A 142 -2.29 -15.68 14.00
N LYS A 143 -2.54 -16.83 14.63
CA LYS A 143 -2.58 -18.15 13.99
C LYS A 143 -4.02 -18.65 13.91
N ALA A 144 -4.45 -18.98 12.69
CA ALA A 144 -5.67 -19.73 12.44
C ALA A 144 -5.29 -21.12 11.89
N ARG A 145 -5.88 -22.17 12.48
CA ARG A 145 -5.77 -23.54 11.96
C ARG A 145 -6.99 -23.82 11.10
N VAL A 146 -6.74 -24.27 9.88
CA VAL A 146 -7.78 -24.60 8.90
C VAL A 146 -7.73 -26.10 8.60
N ALA A 147 -8.73 -26.61 7.87
CA ALA A 147 -8.83 -28.01 7.49
C ALA A 147 -7.50 -28.58 6.94
N GLY A 148 -7.20 -29.85 7.24
CA GLY A 148 -5.93 -30.47 6.82
C GLY A 148 -4.69 -29.99 7.59
N GLY A 149 -4.87 -29.20 8.66
CA GLY A 149 -3.77 -28.72 9.51
C GLY A 149 -2.98 -27.55 8.93
N VAL A 150 -3.45 -26.97 7.81
CA VAL A 150 -2.82 -25.81 7.16
C VAL A 150 -2.91 -24.60 8.08
N ILE A 151 -1.79 -23.88 8.23
CA ILE A 151 -1.68 -22.74 9.13
C ILE A 151 -1.82 -21.45 8.32
N PHE A 152 -2.71 -20.59 8.78
CA PHE A 152 -2.86 -19.24 8.28
C PHE A 152 -2.29 -18.30 9.34
N LEU A 153 -1.24 -17.56 8.97
CA LEU A 153 -0.83 -16.38 9.74
C LEU A 153 -1.70 -15.24 9.27
N ILE A 154 -2.53 -14.70 10.16
CA ILE A 154 -3.50 -13.66 9.80
C ILE A 154 -3.04 -12.31 10.37
N TYR A 155 -3.05 -11.28 9.54
CA TYR A 155 -2.48 -9.96 9.84
C TYR A 155 -3.52 -8.93 10.23
N GLY A 156 -4.57 -8.78 9.42
CA GLY A 156 -5.58 -7.73 9.58
C GLY A 156 -6.85 -8.02 8.80
N ALA A 157 -7.96 -7.41 9.23
CA ALA A 157 -9.27 -7.55 8.62
C ALA A 157 -9.88 -6.18 8.29
N TYR A 158 -10.57 -6.06 7.15
CA TYR A 158 -11.05 -4.77 6.63
C TYR A 158 -12.45 -4.88 6.06
N TRP A 159 -13.30 -3.93 6.42
CA TRP A 159 -14.65 -3.80 5.85
C TRP A 159 -14.58 -3.13 4.47
N ASP A 160 -15.13 -3.81 3.47
CA ASP A 160 -15.09 -3.39 2.07
C ASP A 160 -16.50 -3.44 1.46
N VAL A 161 -16.97 -2.29 1.00
CA VAL A 161 -18.32 -2.06 0.46
C VAL A 161 -18.28 -1.49 -0.96
N ARG A 162 -17.21 -1.81 -1.70
CA ARG A 162 -17.01 -1.34 -3.08
C ARG A 162 -17.69 -2.24 -4.12
N GLU A 163 -17.96 -3.49 -3.79
CA GLU A 163 -18.63 -4.45 -4.68
C GLU A 163 -20.14 -4.49 -4.39
N ASP A 164 -20.96 -4.51 -5.44
CA ASP A 164 -22.43 -4.49 -5.32
C ASP A 164 -23.01 -5.78 -4.73
N GLN A 165 -22.28 -6.90 -4.85
CA GLN A 165 -22.74 -8.23 -4.41
C GLN A 165 -22.74 -8.38 -2.88
N GLY A 166 -22.21 -7.40 -2.16
CA GLY A 166 -22.40 -7.29 -0.72
C GLY A 166 -21.20 -6.67 -0.01
N PRO A 167 -21.39 -6.25 1.24
CA PRO A 167 -20.26 -5.97 2.10
C PRO A 167 -19.40 -7.22 2.26
N TYR A 168 -18.09 -7.03 2.21
CA TYR A 168 -17.09 -8.05 2.44
C TYR A 168 -16.22 -7.68 3.63
N VAL A 169 -15.79 -8.69 4.38
CA VAL A 169 -14.61 -8.59 5.23
C VAL A 169 -13.45 -9.23 4.48
N ARG A 170 -12.41 -8.44 4.21
CA ARG A 170 -11.15 -8.89 3.62
C ARG A 170 -10.19 -9.23 4.75
N VAL A 171 -9.63 -10.44 4.77
CA VAL A 171 -8.64 -10.86 5.77
C VAL A 171 -7.30 -11.09 5.07
N LEU A 172 -6.29 -10.31 5.43
CA LEU A 172 -4.94 -10.42 4.87
C LEU A 172 -4.14 -11.47 5.63
N THR A 173 -3.58 -12.44 4.90
CA THR A 173 -2.97 -13.64 5.48
C THR A 173 -1.68 -14.03 4.77
N MET A 174 -0.83 -14.80 5.45
CA MET A 174 0.23 -15.61 4.87
C MET A 174 -0.11 -17.08 5.13
N VAL A 175 -0.01 -17.92 4.10
CA VAL A 175 -0.38 -19.34 4.17
C VAL A 175 0.77 -20.21 3.67
N ASP A 176 1.03 -21.31 4.35
CA ASP A 176 2.09 -22.28 4.04
C ASP A 176 1.69 -23.30 2.96
N SER A 177 0.77 -22.93 2.06
CA SER A 177 0.26 -23.80 1.01
C SER A 177 -0.02 -23.04 -0.30
N PRO A 178 0.38 -23.59 -1.46
CA PRO A 178 0.05 -23.03 -2.78
C PRO A 178 -1.43 -23.23 -3.15
N GLN A 179 -2.11 -24.18 -2.52
CA GLN A 179 -3.54 -24.47 -2.72
C GLN A 179 -4.20 -24.63 -1.34
N PRO A 180 -4.35 -23.52 -0.62
CA PRO A 180 -4.88 -23.57 0.73
C PRO A 180 -6.37 -23.93 0.75
N PRO A 181 -6.84 -24.70 1.75
CA PRO A 181 -8.25 -25.01 1.91
C PRO A 181 -9.05 -23.75 2.25
N THR A 182 -10.29 -23.69 1.78
CA THR A 182 -11.17 -22.53 2.01
C THR A 182 -11.62 -22.48 3.48
N PRO A 183 -11.28 -21.41 4.23
CA PRO A 183 -11.69 -21.26 5.62
C PRO A 183 -13.16 -20.81 5.75
N HIS A 184 -13.70 -20.92 6.95
CA HIS A 184 -14.91 -20.20 7.38
C HIS A 184 -14.52 -18.96 8.18
N CYS A 185 -15.36 -17.93 8.09
CA CYS A 185 -15.21 -16.66 8.77
C CYS A 185 -16.34 -16.50 9.78
N LEU A 186 -15.99 -16.35 11.05
CA LEU A 186 -16.93 -16.10 12.15
C LEU A 186 -16.96 -14.59 12.42
N PHE A 187 -18.11 -13.94 12.25
CA PHE A 187 -18.26 -12.51 12.47
C PHE A 187 -18.95 -12.21 13.80
N TYR A 188 -18.37 -11.31 14.58
CA TYR A 188 -18.91 -10.90 15.87
C TYR A 188 -19.38 -9.45 15.80
N HIS A 189 -20.67 -9.22 16.03
CA HIS A 189 -21.26 -7.88 16.04
C HIS A 189 -21.47 -7.38 17.48
N HIS A 190 -21.77 -8.28 18.41
CA HIS A 190 -22.10 -7.97 19.80
C HIS A 190 -21.49 -9.03 20.75
N PRO A 191 -20.95 -8.65 21.93
CA PRO A 191 -20.31 -9.58 22.86
C PRO A 191 -21.18 -10.78 23.29
N GLN A 192 -22.46 -10.51 23.55
CA GLN A 192 -23.44 -11.52 23.99
C GLN A 192 -24.11 -12.32 22.86
N GLN A 193 -23.86 -12.00 21.59
CA GLN A 193 -24.51 -12.67 20.46
C GLN A 193 -23.60 -13.73 19.82
N PRO A 194 -24.15 -14.88 19.41
CA PRO A 194 -23.36 -15.89 18.70
C PRO A 194 -22.84 -15.32 17.37
N PRO A 195 -21.61 -15.68 16.94
CA PRO A 195 -21.09 -15.26 15.65
C PRO A 195 -21.91 -15.82 14.48
N THR A 196 -22.00 -15.05 13.41
CA THR A 196 -22.46 -15.55 12.10
C THR A 196 -21.30 -16.19 11.37
N SER A 197 -21.49 -17.41 10.85
CA SER A 197 -20.47 -18.14 10.10
C SER A 197 -20.72 -18.05 8.59
N THR A 198 -19.67 -17.75 7.82
CA THR A 198 -19.72 -17.78 6.35
C THR A 198 -18.50 -18.47 5.78
N LYS A 199 -18.68 -19.27 4.74
CA LYS A 199 -17.53 -19.81 3.99
C LYS A 199 -16.91 -18.68 3.16
N ALA A 200 -15.57 -18.59 3.13
CA ALA A 200 -14.89 -17.62 2.29
C ALA A 200 -15.28 -17.82 0.82
N VAL A 201 -15.59 -16.72 0.14
CA VAL A 201 -16.11 -16.72 -1.24
C VAL A 201 -15.02 -16.51 -2.29
N ARG A 202 -13.90 -15.88 -1.92
CA ARG A 202 -12.75 -15.63 -2.79
C ARG A 202 -11.45 -15.66 -1.99
N MET A 203 -10.38 -16.15 -2.60
CA MET A 203 -9.02 -16.15 -2.05
C MET A 203 -8.06 -15.67 -3.12
N ASP A 204 -7.63 -14.41 -3.01
CA ASP A 204 -6.77 -13.77 -4.00
C ASP A 204 -5.30 -13.89 -3.58
N TYR A 205 -4.43 -14.36 -4.46
CA TYR A 205 -3.00 -14.44 -4.19
C TYR A 205 -2.33 -13.11 -4.47
N VAL A 206 -1.79 -12.45 -3.44
CA VAL A 206 -1.29 -11.06 -3.53
C VAL A 206 0.23 -11.06 -3.67
N HIS A 207 0.72 -11.73 -4.72
CA HIS A 207 2.15 -11.80 -5.00
C HIS A 207 2.45 -11.95 -6.50
N TRP A 208 3.65 -11.55 -6.91
CA TRP A 208 4.10 -11.64 -8.31
C TRP A 208 4.91 -12.91 -8.62
N GLN A 209 5.46 -13.57 -7.61
CA GLN A 209 6.21 -14.82 -7.77
C GLN A 209 5.28 -16.03 -7.84
N GLU A 210 5.76 -17.10 -8.47
CA GLU A 210 5.08 -18.39 -8.49
C GLU A 210 4.83 -18.94 -7.08
N LYS A 211 3.74 -19.72 -6.96
CA LYS A 211 3.37 -20.35 -5.69
C LYS A 211 4.22 -21.60 -5.47
N LEU A 212 5.19 -21.50 -4.58
CA LEU A 212 6.08 -22.60 -4.24
C LEU A 212 5.74 -23.16 -2.86
N SER A 213 5.65 -24.48 -2.75
CA SER A 213 5.47 -25.18 -1.47
C SER A 213 6.65 -24.91 -0.53
N GLY A 214 6.39 -24.79 0.77
CA GLY A 214 7.40 -24.50 1.79
C GLY A 214 7.69 -23.00 1.99
N ASN A 215 7.09 -22.13 1.17
CA ASN A 215 7.12 -20.68 1.37
C ASN A 215 5.83 -20.20 2.03
N TRP A 216 5.93 -19.10 2.77
CA TRP A 216 4.76 -18.33 3.17
C TRP A 216 4.24 -17.51 2.00
N LEU A 217 2.98 -17.72 1.64
CA LEU A 217 2.33 -17.14 0.46
C LEU A 217 1.23 -16.18 0.89
N PRO A 218 1.25 -14.90 0.45
CA PRO A 218 0.23 -13.94 0.85
C PRO A 218 -1.09 -14.17 0.13
N TYR A 219 -2.16 -14.31 0.91
CA TYR A 219 -3.53 -14.42 0.40
C TYR A 219 -4.44 -13.38 1.05
N LEU A 220 -5.34 -12.82 0.24
CA LEU A 220 -6.46 -12.02 0.70
C LEU A 220 -7.72 -12.87 0.69
N ILE A 221 -8.22 -13.21 1.87
CA ILE A 221 -9.43 -13.99 2.06
C ILE A 221 -10.63 -13.06 2.04
N THR A 222 -11.63 -13.35 1.21
CA THR A 222 -12.86 -12.56 1.12
C THR A 222 -14.01 -13.34 1.73
N CYS A 223 -14.62 -12.79 2.76
CA CYS A 223 -15.77 -13.36 3.44
C CYS A 223 -16.99 -12.46 3.22
N SER A 224 -18.11 -13.03 2.76
CA SER A 224 -19.36 -12.26 2.59
C SER A 224 -19.96 -11.95 3.95
N ALA A 225 -20.10 -10.67 4.29
CA ALA A 225 -20.78 -10.26 5.52
C ALA A 225 -22.30 -10.11 5.34
N SER A 226 -22.85 -10.51 4.19
CA SER A 226 -24.27 -10.38 3.87
C SER A 226 -25.16 -11.44 4.55
N VAL A 227 -24.57 -12.44 5.22
CA VAL A 227 -25.29 -13.56 5.81
C VAL A 227 -25.53 -13.29 7.29
N GLY A 228 -26.72 -12.78 7.59
CA GLY A 228 -27.19 -12.46 8.95
C GLY A 228 -28.66 -12.05 9.02
N VAL A 229 -29.29 -11.77 7.87
CA VAL A 229 -30.75 -11.60 7.81
C VAL A 229 -31.39 -12.99 7.83
N GLY A 230 -31.92 -13.38 8.99
CA GLY A 230 -32.94 -14.41 9.03
C GLY A 230 -34.08 -13.95 8.12
N VAL A 231 -34.19 -14.56 6.93
CA VAL A 231 -35.35 -14.40 6.06
C VAL A 231 -36.52 -15.05 6.80
N SER A 232 -37.24 -14.25 7.57
CA SER A 232 -38.67 -14.51 7.77
C SER A 232 -39.33 -14.03 6.47
N GLU A 233 -39.80 -14.99 5.68
CA GLU A 233 -40.66 -14.68 4.53
C GLU A 233 -41.92 -13.97 5.07
N GLY A 234 -42.05 -12.68 4.78
CA GLY A 234 -43.24 -11.94 5.14
C GLY A 234 -43.05 -10.44 5.13
N VAL A 235 -43.66 -9.83 4.11
CA VAL A 235 -43.91 -8.39 3.97
C VAL A 235 -42.75 -7.59 3.37
N GLY A 236 -42.99 -7.13 2.15
CA GLY A 236 -42.09 -6.25 1.41
C GLY A 236 -41.73 -5.00 2.19
N GLY A 237 -40.44 -4.78 2.34
CA GLY A 237 -39.82 -3.58 2.85
C GLY A 237 -38.52 -3.36 2.11
N VAL A 238 -38.39 -2.14 1.59
CA VAL A 238 -37.17 -1.35 1.37
C VAL A 238 -35.86 -2.05 1.80
N VAL A 239 -34.82 -2.02 0.96
CA VAL A 239 -33.44 -2.40 1.33
C VAL A 239 -33.06 -1.62 2.60
N GLY A 240 -33.26 -2.26 3.74
CA GLY A 240 -33.29 -1.63 5.06
C GLY A 240 -31.92 -1.65 5.71
N GLU A 241 -31.66 -0.61 6.50
CA GLU A 241 -30.67 -0.57 7.57
C GLU A 241 -30.56 -1.95 8.27
N GLY A 242 -29.36 -2.55 8.37
CA GLY A 242 -29.30 -3.82 9.12
C GLY A 242 -28.02 -4.66 9.15
N VAL A 243 -27.03 -4.46 8.28
CA VAL A 243 -25.73 -5.15 8.45
C VAL A 243 -24.72 -4.17 9.04
N GLY A 244 -24.62 -4.16 10.36
CA GLY A 244 -23.58 -3.43 11.07
C GLY A 244 -22.20 -3.97 10.71
N VAL A 245 -21.16 -3.14 10.82
CA VAL A 245 -19.78 -3.61 10.64
C VAL A 245 -19.45 -4.57 11.79
N PRO A 246 -19.01 -5.82 11.52
CA PRO A 246 -18.55 -6.71 12.57
C PRO A 246 -17.42 -6.06 13.35
N ARG A 247 -17.41 -6.22 14.66
CA ARG A 247 -16.36 -5.67 15.53
C ARG A 247 -15.10 -6.54 15.49
N ALA A 248 -15.29 -7.84 15.31
CA ALA A 248 -14.22 -8.82 15.16
C ALA A 248 -14.56 -9.88 14.11
N VAL A 249 -13.53 -10.55 13.59
CA VAL A 249 -13.64 -11.72 12.73
C VAL A 249 -12.62 -12.79 13.14
N SER A 250 -13.03 -14.05 13.11
CA SER A 250 -12.12 -15.20 13.24
C SER A 250 -12.10 -16.04 11.96
N LEU A 251 -10.96 -16.65 11.63
CA LEU A 251 -10.88 -17.71 10.62
C LEU A 251 -10.80 -19.09 11.29
N VAL A 252 -11.57 -20.04 10.77
CA VAL A 252 -11.63 -21.42 11.27
C VAL A 252 -11.73 -22.45 10.13
N GLY A 253 -11.42 -23.71 10.42
CA GLY A 253 -11.46 -24.80 9.45
C GLY A 253 -12.87 -25.25 9.06
N SER A 254 -13.78 -25.27 10.03
CA SER A 254 -15.15 -25.73 9.86
C SER A 254 -16.17 -24.79 10.50
N GLU A 255 -17.42 -24.89 10.06
CA GLU A 255 -18.51 -24.08 10.61
C GLU A 255 -18.61 -24.30 12.14
N CYS A 256 -18.64 -23.19 12.90
CA CYS A 256 -18.76 -23.21 14.36
C CYS A 256 -17.60 -23.85 15.15
N GLU A 257 -16.45 -24.10 14.52
CA GLU A 257 -15.25 -24.55 15.23
C GLU A 257 -14.76 -23.50 16.23
N THR A 258 -14.24 -23.92 17.38
CA THR A 258 -13.70 -23.00 18.40
C THR A 258 -12.53 -22.21 17.81
N PRO A 259 -12.66 -20.87 17.69
CA PRO A 259 -11.62 -20.04 17.11
C PRO A 259 -10.44 -19.87 18.08
N THR A 260 -9.24 -19.73 17.50
CA THR A 260 -8.00 -19.40 18.23
C THR A 260 -7.44 -18.03 17.84
N ASN A 261 -8.28 -17.19 17.26
CA ASN A 261 -7.91 -15.91 16.68
C ASN A 261 -9.14 -14.98 16.65
N ALA A 262 -8.91 -13.67 16.69
CA ALA A 262 -9.93 -12.64 16.61
C ALA A 262 -9.28 -11.34 16.13
N LEU A 263 -9.49 -11.03 14.85
CA LEU A 263 -9.03 -9.79 14.24
C LEU A 263 -10.06 -8.69 14.39
N ARG A 264 -9.62 -7.50 14.76
CA ARG A 264 -10.40 -6.27 14.65
C ARG A 264 -10.70 -6.01 13.18
N VAL A 265 -11.96 -5.72 12.86
CA VAL A 265 -12.34 -5.28 11.51
C VAL A 265 -12.14 -3.77 11.40
N HIS A 266 -11.24 -3.36 10.52
CA HIS A 266 -10.96 -1.96 10.25
C HIS A 266 -12.00 -1.37 9.29
N TYR A 267 -12.59 -0.22 9.67
CA TYR A 267 -13.45 0.58 8.80
C TYR A 267 -13.28 2.06 9.15
N ASN A 268 -12.77 2.84 8.21
CA ASN A 268 -12.44 4.25 8.41
C ASN A 268 -13.20 5.14 7.41
N PRO A 269 -14.55 5.16 7.44
CA PRO A 269 -15.32 6.03 6.56
C PRO A 269 -15.05 7.51 6.89
N PRO A 270 -15.24 8.43 5.93
CA PRO A 270 -15.14 9.85 6.21
C PRO A 270 -16.20 10.23 7.23
N THR A 271 -15.83 11.00 8.25
CA THR A 271 -16.80 11.49 9.24
C THR A 271 -17.85 12.33 8.52
N THR A 272 -19.08 11.82 8.44
CA THR A 272 -20.23 12.64 8.02
C THR A 272 -20.29 13.80 9.00
N THR A 273 -20.02 15.02 8.54
CA THR A 273 -20.30 16.22 9.32
C THR A 273 -21.80 16.26 9.47
N VAL A 274 -22.31 15.69 10.57
CA VAL A 274 -23.68 15.94 11.01
C VAL A 274 -23.68 17.42 11.36
N ILE A 275 -24.03 18.26 10.40
CA ILE A 275 -24.42 19.63 10.69
C ILE A 275 -25.59 19.46 11.67
N PRO A 276 -25.47 19.89 12.94
CA PRO A 276 -26.59 19.85 13.85
C PRO A 276 -27.72 20.57 13.14
N ALA A 277 -28.85 19.89 12.93
CA ALA A 277 -30.02 20.50 12.34
C ALA A 277 -30.22 21.84 13.05
N ALA A 278 -30.16 22.94 12.29
CA ALA A 278 -30.34 24.27 12.84
C ALA A 278 -31.58 24.22 13.72
N ALA A 279 -31.40 24.50 15.02
CA ALA A 279 -32.49 24.51 15.97
C ALA A 279 -33.64 25.31 15.35
N SER A 280 -34.79 24.67 15.19
CA SER A 280 -35.97 25.30 14.62
C SER A 280 -36.17 26.67 15.30
N PRO A 281 -36.39 27.75 14.53
CA PRO A 281 -36.57 29.06 15.12
C PRO A 281 -37.74 28.99 16.11
N ARG A 282 -37.46 29.34 17.38
CA ARG A 282 -38.48 29.45 18.42
C ARG A 282 -39.59 30.37 17.92
N PRO A 283 -40.87 30.05 18.15
CA PRO A 283 -41.96 30.92 17.72
C PRO A 283 -41.83 32.29 18.39
N HIS A 284 -41.82 33.35 17.57
CA HIS A 284 -41.84 34.73 18.03
C HIS A 284 -43.04 34.98 18.96
N PRO A 285 -42.87 35.71 20.07
CA PRO A 285 -43.99 36.12 20.91
C PRO A 285 -44.86 37.15 20.15
N ARG A 286 -46.18 36.94 20.19
CA ARG A 286 -47.17 37.86 19.61
C ARG A 286 -47.06 39.24 20.29
N PRO A 287 -47.10 40.35 19.55
CA PRO A 287 -47.08 41.68 20.13
C PRO A 287 -48.45 42.02 20.74
N GLN A 288 -48.42 42.45 22.01
CA GLN A 288 -49.57 43.08 22.66
C GLN A 288 -49.66 44.55 22.23
N SER A 289 -50.88 44.96 21.87
CA SER A 289 -51.26 46.31 21.48
C SER A 289 -51.43 47.22 22.69
N HIS A 290 -50.80 48.40 22.73
CA HIS A 290 -51.35 49.57 23.43
C HIS A 290 -50.91 50.91 22.82
N HIS A 291 -51.95 51.65 22.40
CA HIS A 291 -52.19 53.09 22.40
C HIS A 291 -51.17 54.15 21.95
N TRP A 292 -51.69 54.99 21.05
CA TRP A 292 -51.19 56.23 20.44
C TRP A 292 -51.10 57.46 21.37
N LYS A 293 -50.17 58.39 21.09
CA LYS A 293 -50.46 59.84 20.84
C LYS A 293 -49.23 60.70 20.42
N ARG A 294 -49.30 61.21 19.18
CA ARG A 294 -49.01 62.57 18.58
C ARG A 294 -47.63 63.30 18.62
N ASN A 295 -47.06 63.42 17.39
CA ASN A 295 -46.56 64.60 16.60
C ASN A 295 -45.42 65.54 17.09
N PRO A 296 -44.70 66.32 16.23
CA PRO A 296 -44.78 66.48 14.75
C PRO A 296 -43.42 66.48 13.95
N ILE A 297 -43.59 66.59 12.64
CA ILE A 297 -42.73 66.70 11.43
C ILE A 297 -41.65 67.82 11.47
N VAL A 298 -40.48 67.58 10.84
CA VAL A 298 -39.75 68.55 9.98
C VAL A 298 -38.98 67.80 8.86
N ASP A 299 -39.19 68.23 7.61
CA ASP A 299 -38.52 67.84 6.36
C ASP A 299 -37.05 68.30 6.27
N LEU A 300 -36.24 67.68 5.38
CA LEU A 300 -35.54 68.36 4.27
C LEU A 300 -34.52 67.43 3.57
N ASP A 301 -34.89 67.06 2.34
CA ASP A 301 -34.16 67.12 1.06
C ASP A 301 -32.81 66.42 0.79
N THR A 302 -32.84 65.75 -0.37
CA THR A 302 -31.74 65.29 -1.23
C THR A 302 -31.32 66.40 -2.21
N PRO A 303 -30.13 66.29 -2.83
CA PRO A 303 -30.07 66.09 -4.30
C PRO A 303 -28.91 65.14 -4.71
N LYS A 304 -29.09 64.17 -5.62
CA LYS A 304 -29.16 64.17 -7.11
C LYS A 304 -27.83 64.35 -7.87
N GLU A 305 -27.64 63.36 -8.76
CA GLU A 305 -26.76 63.14 -9.93
C GLU A 305 -26.09 64.35 -10.61
N ASP A 306 -24.92 64.10 -11.22
CA ASP A 306 -24.77 64.43 -12.65
C ASP A 306 -23.71 63.58 -13.39
N GLN A 307 -24.02 63.23 -14.64
CA GLN A 307 -23.14 62.61 -15.63
C GLN A 307 -22.55 63.69 -16.55
N SER A 308 -21.33 63.51 -17.07
CA SER A 308 -20.99 64.01 -18.42
C SER A 308 -19.79 63.30 -19.02
N GLY A 309 -19.86 63.00 -20.32
CA GLY A 309 -18.81 62.35 -21.11
C GLY A 309 -18.20 63.25 -22.20
N LYS A 310 -17.25 62.68 -22.96
CA LYS A 310 -16.69 63.10 -24.29
C LYS A 310 -15.66 62.01 -24.71
N LYS A 311 -15.77 61.24 -25.82
CA LYS A 311 -15.55 61.51 -27.28
C LYS A 311 -14.29 62.38 -27.54
N THR A 312 -13.33 62.11 -28.44
CA THR A 312 -13.31 61.43 -29.76
C THR A 312 -11.87 61.39 -30.36
N GLN A 313 -11.68 60.57 -31.42
CA GLN A 313 -10.67 60.65 -32.54
C GLN A 313 -9.19 60.37 -32.23
N GLY A 314 -8.34 59.74 -33.05
CA GLY A 314 -8.33 59.24 -34.45
C GLY A 314 -6.83 59.19 -34.87
N SER A 315 -6.28 58.13 -35.48
CA SER A 315 -5.96 58.06 -36.93
C SER A 315 -4.72 57.16 -37.17
N ASN A 316 -4.86 56.18 -38.10
CA ASN A 316 -3.98 55.73 -39.22
C ASN A 316 -2.44 55.72 -39.06
N HIS A 317 -1.61 54.81 -39.59
CA HIS A 317 -1.52 53.99 -40.82
C HIS A 317 -0.43 52.90 -40.52
N ASN A 318 -0.16 51.79 -41.21
CA ASN A 318 -0.27 51.42 -42.62
C ASN A 318 -0.17 49.89 -42.77
N SER A 319 -0.81 49.36 -43.81
CA SER A 319 -0.79 47.97 -44.25
C SER A 319 0.41 47.67 -45.17
N LEU A 320 0.78 46.40 -45.29
CA LEU A 320 1.11 45.79 -46.59
C LEU A 320 0.71 44.30 -46.56
N LYS A 321 -0.16 43.96 -47.51
CA LYS A 321 -0.67 42.62 -47.85
C LYS A 321 0.24 42.00 -48.89
N GLU A 322 0.30 40.67 -48.93
CA GLU A 322 0.26 39.90 -50.18
C GLU A 322 -0.25 38.46 -49.92
N ASN A 323 -1.15 38.02 -50.80
CA ASN A 323 -1.87 36.74 -51.00
C ASN A 323 -2.08 36.68 -52.54
N PRO A 324 -2.47 35.59 -53.25
CA PRO A 324 -3.13 34.35 -52.79
C PRO A 324 -2.74 33.05 -53.58
N GLY A 325 -3.38 31.91 -53.27
CA GLY A 325 -3.66 30.85 -54.28
C GLY A 325 -3.88 29.44 -53.74
N PRO A 326 -4.78 28.61 -54.31
CA PRO A 326 -5.69 27.71 -53.55
C PRO A 326 -5.56 26.22 -53.89
N LEU A 327 -5.93 25.30 -52.99
CA LEU A 327 -6.25 23.89 -53.34
C LEU A 327 -7.28 23.26 -52.37
N GLU A 328 -8.22 22.53 -52.96
CA GLU A 328 -9.44 21.90 -52.42
C GLU A 328 -9.22 20.59 -51.60
N PRO A 329 -10.20 20.11 -50.81
CA PRO A 329 -10.30 18.74 -50.25
C PRO A 329 -11.32 17.86 -51.06
N PRO A 330 -11.72 16.61 -50.71
CA PRO A 330 -11.21 15.49 -49.87
C PRO A 330 -11.15 14.14 -50.69
N PRO A 331 -11.20 12.91 -50.10
CA PRO A 331 -12.51 12.22 -50.02
C PRO A 331 -12.76 11.27 -48.82
N GLU A 332 -14.05 11.06 -48.54
CA GLU A 332 -14.64 10.08 -47.61
C GLU A 332 -14.64 8.62 -48.13
N PRO A 333 -14.76 7.61 -47.25
CA PRO A 333 -14.92 6.20 -47.63
C PRO A 333 -16.39 5.79 -47.89
N PRO A 334 -16.64 4.74 -48.70
CA PRO A 334 -17.99 4.42 -49.16
C PRO A 334 -18.78 3.53 -48.17
N ASN A 335 -20.05 3.90 -47.99
CA ASN A 335 -21.11 3.10 -47.39
C ASN A 335 -21.76 2.19 -48.46
N ARG A 336 -21.96 0.90 -48.16
CA ARG A 336 -22.86 0.02 -48.92
C ARG A 336 -23.73 -0.82 -47.98
N ASN A 337 -25.03 -0.66 -48.21
CA ASN A 337 -26.18 -1.28 -47.56
C ASN A 337 -26.31 -2.82 -47.79
N PRO A 338 -27.19 -3.49 -47.02
CA PRO A 338 -27.15 -4.93 -46.76
C PRO A 338 -27.97 -5.79 -47.75
N ARG A 339 -27.66 -7.08 -47.82
CA ARG A 339 -28.51 -8.13 -48.42
C ARG A 339 -28.62 -9.35 -47.50
N THR A 340 -29.84 -9.67 -47.09
CA THR A 340 -30.37 -11.03 -46.80
C THR A 340 -31.43 -11.33 -47.91
N PRO A 341 -32.04 -12.53 -48.08
CA PRO A 341 -32.20 -13.69 -47.16
C PRO A 341 -32.19 -15.12 -47.80
N THR A 342 -32.14 -16.18 -46.97
CA THR A 342 -32.72 -17.52 -47.22
C THR A 342 -32.98 -18.21 -45.87
N GLN A 343 -34.24 -18.27 -45.42
CA GLN A 343 -35.20 -19.41 -45.43
C GLN A 343 -35.05 -20.48 -44.30
N ASN A 344 -35.91 -20.29 -43.27
CA ASN A 344 -36.73 -21.19 -42.41
C ASN A 344 -36.87 -22.70 -42.77
N PRO A 345 -37.43 -23.61 -41.90
CA PRO A 345 -38.39 -23.36 -40.79
C PRO A 345 -38.30 -24.23 -39.50
N GLY A 346 -39.03 -23.81 -38.45
CA GLY A 346 -39.40 -24.65 -37.30
C GLY A 346 -40.21 -23.90 -36.23
N LYS A 347 -41.54 -23.89 -36.39
CA LYS A 347 -42.58 -23.13 -35.63
C LYS A 347 -43.11 -23.90 -34.42
N LEU A 348 -43.49 -23.18 -33.34
CA LEU A 348 -44.75 -23.27 -32.54
C LEU A 348 -44.49 -22.56 -31.17
N VAL A 349 -44.86 -21.29 -30.94
CA VAL A 349 -46.20 -20.70 -30.62
C VAL A 349 -46.72 -21.24 -29.27
N HIS A 350 -47.00 -20.47 -28.19
CA HIS A 350 -47.94 -19.34 -28.10
C HIS A 350 -47.81 -18.50 -26.80
N ASN A 351 -48.06 -17.17 -26.95
CA ASN A 351 -48.80 -16.22 -26.10
C ASN A 351 -48.61 -16.22 -24.57
N SER A 352 -48.33 -15.08 -23.93
CA SER A 352 -49.26 -13.94 -23.85
C SER A 352 -48.60 -12.70 -23.21
N LYS A 353 -49.20 -11.55 -23.48
CA LYS A 353 -48.77 -10.16 -23.26
C LYS A 353 -48.79 -9.72 -21.79
N GLU A 354 -47.86 -8.85 -21.39
CA GLU A 354 -48.09 -7.72 -20.47
C GLU A 354 -47.02 -6.62 -20.67
N PRO A 355 -47.31 -5.35 -20.30
CA PRO A 355 -46.75 -4.15 -20.96
C PRO A 355 -45.35 -3.76 -20.48
N GLU A 356 -44.49 -3.35 -21.41
CA GLU A 356 -43.20 -2.72 -21.13
C GLU A 356 -43.41 -1.36 -20.43
N ARG A 357 -43.19 -1.33 -19.12
CA ARG A 357 -42.95 -0.09 -18.37
C ARG A 357 -41.47 0.23 -18.46
N ASN A 358 -41.12 1.19 -19.31
CA ASN A 358 -39.79 1.80 -19.36
C ASN A 358 -39.49 2.50 -18.02
N HIS A 359 -38.88 1.78 -17.09
CA HIS A 359 -38.13 2.37 -16.00
C HIS A 359 -36.65 2.33 -16.38
N LYS A 360 -36.17 3.42 -16.98
CA LYS A 360 -34.76 3.82 -16.84
C LYS A 360 -34.51 3.94 -15.34
N LYS A 361 -33.89 2.91 -14.75
CA LYS A 361 -33.29 3.02 -13.42
C LYS A 361 -32.07 3.92 -13.61
N GLU A 362 -32.22 5.19 -13.28
CA GLU A 362 -31.07 6.02 -12.93
C GLU A 362 -30.31 5.32 -11.78
N PRO A 363 -28.97 5.34 -11.80
CA PRO A 363 -28.20 4.73 -10.72
C PRO A 363 -28.55 5.46 -9.43
N VAL A 364 -29.06 4.71 -8.46
CA VAL A 364 -29.29 5.20 -7.09
C VAL A 364 -27.93 5.57 -6.53
N GLN A 365 -27.56 6.85 -6.64
CA GLN A 365 -26.43 7.39 -5.90
C GLN A 365 -26.78 7.27 -4.42
N ASN A 366 -26.05 6.39 -3.74
CA ASN A 366 -26.11 6.24 -2.29
C ASN A 366 -25.58 7.54 -1.66
N SER A 367 -26.49 8.48 -1.39
CA SER A 367 -26.22 9.90 -1.07
C SER A 367 -25.66 10.14 0.33
N GLN A 368 -25.13 9.12 1.00
CA GLN A 368 -24.60 9.20 2.38
C GLN A 368 -23.21 8.60 2.55
N ARG A 369 -22.31 8.74 1.57
CA ARG A 369 -20.88 8.59 1.82
C ARG A 369 -20.26 9.97 1.92
N GLY A 370 -19.68 10.31 3.07
CA GLY A 370 -18.90 11.53 3.23
C GLY A 370 -17.81 11.62 2.15
N LYS A 371 -17.40 12.84 1.79
CA LYS A 371 -16.38 13.04 0.76
C LYS A 371 -15.05 12.41 1.21
N LYS A 372 -14.53 11.47 0.42
CA LYS A 372 -13.17 10.92 0.60
C LYS A 372 -12.13 12.04 0.51
N LYS A 373 -11.06 11.92 1.29
CA LYS A 373 -9.81 12.66 1.09
C LYS A 373 -9.17 12.23 -0.24
N ASP A 374 -8.16 12.94 -0.70
CA ASP A 374 -7.59 12.72 -2.02
C ASP A 374 -6.54 11.61 -2.01
N LEU A 375 -5.41 11.81 -1.35
CA LEU A 375 -4.22 10.96 -1.50
C LEU A 375 -3.57 10.63 -0.16
N VAL A 376 -3.44 9.33 0.12
CA VAL A 376 -2.56 8.84 1.18
C VAL A 376 -1.28 8.27 0.57
N LEU A 377 -0.15 8.49 1.23
CA LEU A 377 1.13 7.90 0.85
C LEU A 377 1.47 6.73 1.78
N CYS A 378 1.59 5.54 1.20
CA CYS A 378 1.93 4.32 1.89
C CYS A 378 3.44 4.03 1.73
N HIS A 379 4.14 3.87 2.85
CA HIS A 379 5.54 3.46 2.87
C HIS A 379 5.66 2.15 3.65
N LYS A 380 6.46 1.20 3.15
CA LYS A 380 6.75 -0.08 3.83
C LYS A 380 7.42 0.09 5.20
N PHE A 381 7.75 -1.01 5.84
CA PHE A 381 8.36 -0.98 7.16
C PHE A 381 9.77 -0.37 7.14
N LEU A 382 10.02 0.55 8.08
CA LEU A 382 11.35 1.04 8.39
C LEU A 382 12.05 0.04 9.32
N PHE A 383 13.29 -0.34 8.99
CA PHE A 383 14.01 -1.42 9.69
C PHE A 383 15.49 -1.12 9.97
N ASN A 384 15.91 0.14 9.88
CA ASN A 384 17.32 0.52 10.07
C ASN A 384 17.52 1.26 11.40
N PRO A 385 17.96 0.59 12.47
CA PRO A 385 18.23 1.24 13.75
C PRO A 385 19.57 2.00 13.76
N ALA A 386 20.49 1.70 12.84
CA ALA A 386 21.85 2.23 12.87
C ALA A 386 22.03 3.54 12.09
N ARG A 387 21.19 3.78 11.07
CA ARG A 387 21.31 4.94 10.18
C ARG A 387 20.33 6.03 10.58
N ASP A 388 20.84 7.24 10.82
CA ASP A 388 20.01 8.41 11.06
C ASP A 388 19.61 9.11 9.75
N ASP A 389 18.41 8.79 9.27
CA ASP A 389 17.80 9.45 8.10
C ASP A 389 16.76 10.52 8.51
N SER A 390 16.83 11.04 9.74
CA SER A 390 15.83 11.99 10.28
C SER A 390 15.65 13.24 9.41
N TYR A 391 16.72 13.85 8.92
CA TYR A 391 16.65 15.02 8.02
C TYR A 391 15.95 14.70 6.70
N ARG A 392 16.31 13.56 6.09
CA ARG A 392 15.70 13.08 4.84
C ARG A 392 14.21 12.82 5.03
N LEU A 393 13.84 12.19 6.15
CA LEU A 393 12.45 11.92 6.48
C LEU A 393 11.65 13.20 6.68
N VAL A 394 12.17 14.20 7.40
CA VAL A 394 11.49 15.48 7.61
C VAL A 394 11.23 16.18 6.28
N GLU A 395 12.22 16.27 5.39
CA GLU A 395 12.05 16.88 4.07
C GLU A 395 11.07 16.09 3.19
N TRP A 396 11.14 14.76 3.20
CA TRP A 396 10.23 13.90 2.44
C TRP A 396 8.77 14.05 2.90
N VAL A 397 8.52 14.11 4.22
CA VAL A 397 7.18 14.35 4.78
C VAL A 397 6.65 15.73 4.38
N GLU A 398 7.48 16.78 4.47
CA GLU A 398 7.05 18.14 4.14
C GLU A 398 6.87 18.35 2.62
N ALA A 399 7.68 17.68 1.80
CA ALA A 399 7.48 17.64 0.35
C ALA A 399 6.17 16.94 -0.01
N ALA A 400 5.88 15.77 0.57
CA ALA A 400 4.61 15.05 0.38
C ALA A 400 3.41 15.96 0.69
N ARG A 401 3.48 16.68 1.82
CA ARG A 401 2.43 17.61 2.24
C ARG A 401 2.26 18.78 1.28
N ALA A 402 3.36 19.31 0.75
CA ALA A 402 3.30 20.41 -0.20
C ALA A 402 2.64 20.00 -1.52
N TRP A 403 2.86 18.76 -1.97
CA TRP A 403 2.35 18.20 -3.23
C TRP A 403 0.94 17.59 -3.13
N GLY A 404 0.22 17.81 -2.03
CA GLY A 404 -1.18 17.43 -1.88
C GLY A 404 -1.42 16.02 -1.34
N VAL A 405 -0.45 15.42 -0.64
CA VAL A 405 -0.69 14.22 0.17
C VAL A 405 -1.42 14.62 1.45
N ASP A 406 -2.53 13.96 1.78
CA ASP A 406 -3.36 14.25 2.96
C ASP A 406 -2.76 13.74 4.26
N ASN A 407 -2.16 12.55 4.20
CA ASN A 407 -1.43 11.89 5.30
C ASN A 407 -0.55 10.77 4.75
N ILE A 408 0.35 10.30 5.60
CA ILE A 408 1.27 9.21 5.32
C ILE A 408 0.97 8.07 6.27
N SER A 409 0.89 6.85 5.75
CA SER A 409 0.81 5.63 6.53
C SER A 409 2.09 4.83 6.32
N LEU A 410 2.85 4.61 7.38
CA LEU A 410 4.11 3.89 7.32
C LEU A 410 4.20 2.82 8.38
N TYR A 411 5.01 1.80 8.09
CA TYR A 411 5.21 0.68 8.99
C TYR A 411 6.54 0.83 9.74
N LEU A 412 6.61 0.32 10.96
CA LEU A 412 7.79 0.45 11.79
C LEU A 412 8.20 -0.90 12.38
N ALA A 413 9.35 -1.41 11.94
CA ALA A 413 10.02 -2.55 12.55
C ALA A 413 11.10 -2.09 13.52
N SER A 414 12.00 -1.22 13.06
CA SER A 414 13.03 -0.57 13.89
C SER A 414 13.65 0.64 13.20
N THR A 415 13.98 1.67 13.97
CA THR A 415 14.57 2.92 13.46
C THR A 415 15.56 3.52 14.44
N HIS A 416 16.44 4.38 13.92
CA HIS A 416 17.30 5.23 14.75
C HIS A 416 16.46 6.13 15.69
N PRO A 417 16.90 6.43 16.93
CA PRO A 417 16.12 7.23 17.88
C PRO A 417 15.66 8.60 17.35
N ASN A 418 16.49 9.28 16.55
CA ASN A 418 16.11 10.56 15.93
C ASN A 418 14.96 10.39 14.92
N VAL A 419 14.96 9.30 14.16
CA VAL A 419 13.86 8.97 13.24
C VAL A 419 12.58 8.68 14.04
N THR A 420 12.68 7.93 15.15
CA THR A 420 11.55 7.69 16.05
C THR A 420 10.96 9.01 16.59
N ARG A 421 11.80 9.97 16.99
CA ARG A 421 11.33 11.31 17.44
C ARG A 421 10.61 12.07 16.33
N VAL A 422 11.11 12.01 15.09
CA VAL A 422 10.44 12.62 13.92
C VAL A 422 9.08 11.97 13.65
N LEU A 423 8.99 10.64 13.71
CA LEU A 423 7.74 9.91 13.54
C LEU A 423 6.72 10.29 14.60
N GLN A 424 7.12 10.31 15.88
CA GLN A 424 6.26 10.72 16.99
C GLN A 424 5.75 12.16 16.83
N HIS A 425 6.60 13.07 16.36
CA HIS A 425 6.20 14.45 16.08
C HIS A 425 5.05 14.52 15.07
N TYR A 426 5.20 13.85 13.92
CA TYR A 426 4.17 13.87 12.87
C TYR A 426 2.95 13.01 13.19
N GLN A 427 3.09 11.98 14.03
CA GLN A 427 1.96 11.25 14.60
C GLN A 427 1.12 12.15 15.50
N LYS A 428 1.75 12.96 16.34
CA LYS A 428 1.06 13.93 17.20
C LYS A 428 0.36 15.03 16.40
N GLU A 429 0.91 15.44 15.25
CA GLU A 429 0.26 16.34 14.30
C GLU A 429 -0.93 15.67 13.56
N GLY A 430 -1.05 14.34 13.61
CA GLY A 430 -2.07 13.58 12.89
C GLY A 430 -1.80 13.44 11.39
N TYR A 431 -0.59 13.75 10.93
CA TYR A 431 -0.20 13.70 9.52
C TYR A 431 0.48 12.37 9.13
N VAL A 432 1.14 11.71 10.08
CA VAL A 432 1.74 10.39 9.88
C VAL A 432 1.03 9.37 10.77
N SER A 433 0.61 8.24 10.22
CA SER A 433 0.18 7.06 10.96
C SER A 433 1.30 6.03 10.95
N VAL A 434 1.70 5.57 12.13
CA VAL A 434 2.73 4.53 12.27
C VAL A 434 2.07 3.23 12.70
N VAL A 435 2.25 2.20 11.87
CA VAL A 435 1.74 0.85 12.13
C VAL A 435 2.92 -0.04 12.55
N PRO A 436 2.90 -0.67 13.73
CA PRO A 436 3.93 -1.62 14.11
C PRO A 436 4.05 -2.76 13.10
N TRP A 437 5.30 -3.20 12.86
CA TRP A 437 5.57 -4.29 11.93
C TRP A 437 6.53 -5.32 12.54
N SER A 438 6.17 -6.58 12.32
CA SER A 438 7.05 -7.72 12.52
C SER A 438 6.91 -8.65 11.33
N SER A 439 8.04 -9.12 10.78
CA SER A 439 8.03 -10.14 9.74
C SER A 439 7.27 -11.39 10.22
N PRO A 440 6.57 -12.10 9.32
CA PRO A 440 5.97 -13.38 9.66
C PRO A 440 7.06 -14.41 9.95
N ASP A 441 6.86 -15.27 10.96
CA ASP A 441 7.78 -16.36 11.26
C ASP A 441 7.97 -17.27 10.03
N PRO A 442 9.15 -17.85 9.78
CA PRO A 442 10.34 -17.84 10.63
C PRO A 442 11.29 -16.66 10.36
N LEU A 443 10.85 -15.62 9.65
CA LEU A 443 11.72 -14.49 9.34
C LEU A 443 12.12 -13.74 10.63
N PRO A 444 13.35 -13.19 10.67
CA PRO A 444 13.82 -12.48 11.84
C PRO A 444 12.96 -11.24 12.17
N THR A 445 12.77 -11.03 13.46
CA THR A 445 12.00 -9.92 14.03
C THR A 445 12.86 -8.96 14.87
N LEU A 446 14.11 -9.33 15.14
CA LEU A 446 15.05 -8.49 15.89
C LEU A 446 15.61 -7.35 15.03
N PRO A 447 15.66 -6.10 15.52
CA PRO A 447 16.11 -4.92 14.76
C PRO A 447 17.39 -5.11 13.94
N HIS A 448 18.47 -5.58 14.57
CA HIS A 448 19.76 -5.74 13.89
C HIS A 448 19.77 -6.89 12.87
N LEU A 449 18.88 -7.89 13.04
CA LEU A 449 18.77 -9.01 12.10
C LEU A 449 18.00 -8.62 10.82
N TYR A 450 17.09 -7.63 10.88
CA TYR A 450 16.50 -7.08 9.65
C TYR A 450 17.55 -6.53 8.71
N ARG A 451 18.53 -5.80 9.24
CA ARG A 451 19.62 -5.25 8.42
C ARG A 451 20.47 -6.36 7.81
N ALA A 452 20.85 -7.36 8.60
CA ALA A 452 21.59 -8.52 8.11
C ALA A 452 20.80 -9.29 7.03
N LEU A 453 19.49 -9.47 7.20
CA LEU A 453 18.62 -10.10 6.21
C LEU A 453 18.55 -9.27 4.92
N PHE A 454 18.43 -7.96 5.01
CA PHE A 454 18.48 -7.08 3.85
C PHE A 454 19.82 -7.18 3.11
N ASP A 455 20.95 -7.16 3.83
CA ASP A 455 22.28 -7.19 3.22
C ASP A 455 22.58 -8.54 2.54
N THR A 456 22.07 -9.65 3.08
CA THR A 456 22.37 -11.02 2.61
C THR A 456 21.28 -11.62 1.71
N GLN A 457 20.01 -11.33 1.95
CA GLN A 457 18.85 -11.96 1.34
C GLN A 457 17.73 -10.96 1.04
N ARG A 458 18.07 -9.77 0.50
CA ARG A 458 17.11 -8.69 0.22
C ARG A 458 15.81 -9.13 -0.47
N TYR A 459 15.90 -10.09 -1.41
CA TYR A 459 14.72 -10.55 -2.14
C TYR A 459 13.69 -11.23 -1.24
N VAL A 460 14.13 -11.95 -0.19
CA VAL A 460 13.23 -12.54 0.83
C VAL A 460 12.53 -11.46 1.64
N LEU A 461 13.21 -10.34 1.90
CA LEU A 461 12.57 -9.21 2.57
C LEU A 461 11.56 -8.52 1.64
N PHE A 462 11.93 -8.32 0.37
CA PHE A 462 11.09 -7.65 -0.63
C PHE A 462 9.78 -8.38 -0.91
N THR A 463 9.77 -9.72 -0.88
CA THR A 463 8.54 -10.51 -1.04
C THR A 463 7.52 -10.26 0.07
N THR A 464 7.97 -9.83 1.25
CA THR A 464 7.06 -9.48 2.36
C THR A 464 6.43 -8.09 2.20
N GLU A 465 6.96 -7.22 1.34
CA GLU A 465 6.50 -5.82 1.24
C GLU A 465 5.08 -5.68 0.68
N ASN A 466 4.55 -6.67 -0.04
CA ASN A 466 3.16 -6.62 -0.54
C ASN A 466 2.13 -6.60 0.58
N VAL A 467 2.46 -7.19 1.73
CA VAL A 467 1.57 -7.23 2.89
C VAL A 467 1.33 -5.81 3.43
N PRO A 468 2.34 -5.01 3.82
CA PRO A 468 2.11 -3.65 4.28
C PRO A 468 1.52 -2.74 3.20
N TYR A 469 1.88 -2.89 1.91
CA TYR A 469 1.22 -2.09 0.86
C TYR A 469 -0.28 -2.42 0.75
N THR A 470 -0.64 -3.70 0.83
CA THR A 470 -2.04 -4.14 0.76
C THR A 470 -2.82 -3.78 2.02
N ASP A 471 -2.26 -3.95 3.21
CA ASP A 471 -2.87 -3.46 4.47
C ASP A 471 -3.12 -1.95 4.39
N CYS A 472 -2.15 -1.16 3.93
CA CYS A 472 -2.29 0.28 3.81
C CYS A 472 -3.41 0.66 2.85
N LEU A 473 -3.46 0.04 1.66
CA LEU A 473 -4.58 0.20 0.73
C LEU A 473 -5.93 -0.05 1.43
N LEU A 474 -6.07 -1.21 2.06
CA LEU A 474 -7.33 -1.66 2.65
C LEU A 474 -7.77 -0.82 3.86
N ARG A 475 -6.83 -0.23 4.62
CA ARG A 475 -7.14 0.77 5.66
C ARG A 475 -7.75 2.05 5.10
N HIS A 476 -7.47 2.36 3.83
CA HIS A 476 -7.78 3.65 3.21
C HIS A 476 -8.81 3.59 2.07
N VAL A 477 -9.31 2.41 1.67
CA VAL A 477 -10.35 2.28 0.62
C VAL A 477 -11.63 3.06 0.91
N SER A 478 -11.94 3.31 2.19
CA SER A 478 -13.11 4.09 2.61
C SER A 478 -12.79 5.58 2.81
N SER A 479 -11.54 5.95 3.10
CA SER A 479 -11.16 7.32 3.48
C SER A 479 -10.52 8.16 2.38
N HIS A 480 -9.85 7.55 1.39
CA HIS A 480 -9.09 8.27 0.35
C HIS A 480 -9.52 7.84 -1.06
N ARG A 481 -9.34 8.71 -2.05
CA ARG A 481 -9.54 8.41 -3.48
C ARG A 481 -8.36 7.61 -4.03
N TYR A 482 -7.15 7.96 -3.61
CA TYR A 482 -5.90 7.42 -4.12
C TYR A 482 -4.95 6.97 -3.02
N VAL A 483 -4.15 5.95 -3.33
CA VAL A 483 -3.04 5.45 -2.50
C VAL A 483 -1.76 5.51 -3.33
N ALA A 484 -0.75 6.24 -2.88
CA ALA A 484 0.58 6.24 -3.47
C ALA A 484 1.51 5.25 -2.78
N VAL A 485 2.43 4.65 -3.52
CA VAL A 485 3.51 3.81 -2.98
C VAL A 485 4.85 4.23 -3.60
N TRP A 486 5.78 4.74 -2.78
CA TRP A 486 7.18 4.98 -3.15
C TRP A 486 8.10 4.97 -1.92
N ASP A 487 9.40 4.76 -2.13
CA ASP A 487 10.41 4.64 -1.06
C ASP A 487 10.91 6.04 -0.58
N LEU A 488 11.62 6.11 0.55
CA LEU A 488 12.14 7.39 1.11
C LEU A 488 13.19 8.10 0.23
N ASP A 489 13.85 7.36 -0.66
CA ASP A 489 14.79 7.85 -1.66
C ASP A 489 14.11 8.16 -3.00
N GLU A 490 12.79 8.18 -3.02
CA GLU A 490 11.99 8.37 -4.22
C GLU A 490 10.87 9.41 -3.99
N PHE A 491 10.47 10.08 -5.07
CA PHE A 491 9.33 10.97 -5.04
C PHE A 491 8.67 11.03 -6.43
N ILE A 492 7.35 10.80 -6.51
CA ILE A 492 6.63 11.05 -7.75
C ILE A 492 6.42 12.56 -7.89
N LEU A 493 6.90 13.13 -8.99
CA LEU A 493 6.76 14.54 -9.33
C LEU A 493 5.74 14.69 -10.45
N PRO A 494 4.77 15.61 -10.32
CA PRO A 494 3.83 15.85 -11.38
C PRO A 494 4.44 16.67 -12.51
N GLY A 495 3.83 16.61 -13.69
CA GLY A 495 4.16 17.48 -14.80
C GLY A 495 4.05 18.98 -14.44
N PRO A 496 4.81 19.87 -15.10
CA PRO A 496 4.86 21.30 -14.77
C PRO A 496 3.51 22.04 -14.79
N GLN A 497 2.52 21.50 -15.48
CA GLN A 497 1.17 22.07 -15.59
C GLN A 497 0.26 21.77 -14.39
N PHE A 498 0.64 20.83 -13.52
CA PHE A 498 -0.18 20.42 -12.38
C PHE A 498 0.36 21.01 -11.09
N GLN A 499 -0.54 21.42 -10.19
CA GLN A 499 -0.20 22.00 -8.89
C GLN A 499 -0.11 20.94 -7.79
N SER A 500 -0.63 19.74 -8.03
CA SER A 500 -0.67 18.67 -7.04
C SER A 500 -0.66 17.28 -7.67
N LEU A 501 -0.33 16.25 -6.88
CA LEU A 501 -0.39 14.87 -7.31
C LEU A 501 -1.81 14.37 -7.60
N PRO A 502 -2.85 14.66 -6.79
CA PRO A 502 -4.22 14.30 -7.12
C PRO A 502 -4.70 14.87 -8.46
N GLU A 503 -4.36 16.13 -8.75
CA GLU A 503 -4.72 16.79 -10.01
C GLU A 503 -4.10 16.07 -11.23
N MET A 504 -2.83 15.69 -11.14
CA MET A 504 -2.16 14.89 -12.18
C MET A 504 -2.89 13.57 -12.43
N ILE A 505 -3.34 12.88 -11.37
CA ILE A 505 -4.03 11.59 -11.48
C ILE A 505 -5.45 11.76 -12.02
N ASP A 506 -6.17 12.80 -11.60
CA ASP A 506 -7.48 13.15 -12.15
C ASP A 506 -7.38 13.40 -13.66
N ALA A 507 -6.38 14.18 -14.10
CA ALA A 507 -6.13 14.42 -15.53
C ALA A 507 -5.77 13.15 -16.31
N ALA A 508 -4.96 12.25 -15.72
CA ALA A 508 -4.61 10.96 -16.34
C ALA A 508 -5.84 10.06 -16.49
N LYS A 509 -6.74 10.06 -15.50
CA LYS A 509 -8.00 9.32 -15.52
C LYS A 509 -8.97 9.85 -16.58
N ASP A 510 -9.09 11.18 -16.69
CA ASP A 510 -9.89 11.84 -17.72
C ASP A 510 -9.36 11.52 -19.12
N ARG A 511 -8.03 11.55 -19.29
CA ARG A 511 -7.40 11.17 -20.55
C ARG A 511 -7.65 9.71 -20.90
N ALA A 512 -7.51 8.77 -19.96
CA ALA A 512 -7.83 7.36 -20.20
C ALA A 512 -9.28 7.20 -20.68
N THR A 513 -10.22 7.91 -20.04
CA THR A 513 -11.64 7.93 -20.41
C THR A 513 -11.85 8.50 -21.81
N SER A 514 -11.19 9.61 -22.16
CA SER A 514 -11.28 10.24 -23.49
C SER A 514 -10.78 9.33 -24.63
N LEU A 515 -9.86 8.41 -24.31
CA LEU A 515 -9.33 7.41 -25.24
C LEU A 515 -10.19 6.14 -25.31
N GLY A 516 -11.33 6.11 -24.61
CA GLY A 516 -12.18 4.93 -24.52
C GLY A 516 -11.53 3.76 -23.78
N ARG A 517 -10.48 4.01 -22.98
CA ARG A 517 -9.84 2.98 -22.16
C ARG A 517 -10.68 2.71 -20.92
N ARG A 518 -10.59 1.49 -20.41
CA ARG A 518 -11.08 1.14 -19.07
C ARG A 518 -10.43 2.06 -18.03
N ARG A 519 -11.15 2.34 -16.94
CA ARG A 519 -10.63 3.06 -15.76
C ARG A 519 -9.35 2.37 -15.27
N PRO A 520 -8.18 3.03 -15.31
CA PRO A 520 -6.94 2.45 -14.82
C PRO A 520 -6.97 2.22 -13.31
N VAL A 521 -6.31 1.13 -12.90
CA VAL A 521 -6.13 0.76 -11.49
C VAL A 521 -4.86 1.40 -10.92
N SER A 522 -3.79 1.48 -11.71
CA SER A 522 -2.50 2.06 -11.31
C SER A 522 -1.97 3.03 -12.36
N TYR A 523 -1.49 4.17 -11.90
CA TYR A 523 -0.88 5.24 -12.70
C TYR A 523 0.63 5.23 -12.44
N LEU A 524 1.40 4.75 -13.43
CA LEU A 524 2.81 4.42 -13.30
C LEU A 524 3.68 5.60 -13.71
N ALA A 525 4.54 6.04 -12.79
CA ALA A 525 5.57 7.03 -13.02
C ALA A 525 6.89 6.34 -13.36
N ARG A 526 7.50 6.70 -14.51
CA ARG A 526 8.80 6.16 -14.94
C ARG A 526 9.94 6.82 -14.18
N CYS A 527 10.97 6.04 -13.85
CA CYS A 527 12.10 6.51 -13.07
C CYS A 527 13.05 7.38 -13.90
N ALA A 528 13.44 8.53 -13.34
CA ALA A 528 14.64 9.26 -13.70
C ALA A 528 15.56 9.37 -12.48
N TYR A 529 16.86 9.22 -12.71
CA TYR A 529 17.86 9.20 -11.64
C TYR A 529 18.33 10.61 -11.31
N TYR A 530 18.28 10.96 -10.03
CA TYR A 530 18.87 12.16 -9.44
C TYR A 530 20.10 11.73 -8.66
N PHE A 531 21.29 11.95 -9.23
CA PHE A 531 22.51 11.38 -8.67
C PHE A 531 23.04 12.16 -7.47
N ASP A 532 23.45 11.43 -6.42
CA ASP A 532 23.94 12.03 -5.17
C ASP A 532 25.14 12.98 -5.38
N ASP A 533 25.98 12.70 -6.38
CA ASP A 533 27.16 13.49 -6.71
C ASP A 533 26.86 14.69 -7.63
N MET A 534 25.59 14.89 -7.99
CA MET A 534 25.11 16.00 -8.83
C MET A 534 24.26 17.01 -8.04
N ALA A 535 24.28 16.93 -6.71
CA ALA A 535 23.59 17.88 -5.84
C ALA A 535 24.19 19.29 -5.95
N ASP A 536 23.33 20.32 -5.92
CA ASP A 536 23.81 21.70 -5.79
C ASP A 536 24.56 21.84 -4.44
N PRO A 537 25.67 22.62 -4.38
CA PRO A 537 26.45 22.78 -3.16
C PRO A 537 25.60 23.42 -2.04
N PRO A 538 25.84 23.10 -0.76
CA PRO A 538 25.11 23.71 0.34
C PRO A 538 25.27 25.23 0.32
N SER A 539 24.17 25.94 0.60
CA SER A 539 24.15 27.41 0.73
C SER A 539 23.21 27.82 1.84
N ALA A 540 23.19 29.11 2.19
CA ALA A 540 22.24 29.64 3.17
C ALA A 540 20.76 29.41 2.74
N ALA A 541 20.49 29.43 1.43
CA ALA A 541 19.16 29.19 0.86
C ALA A 541 18.83 27.69 0.72
N LEU A 542 19.85 26.85 0.48
CA LEU A 542 19.73 25.40 0.35
C LEU A 542 20.74 24.70 1.28
N PRO A 543 20.47 24.62 2.59
CA PRO A 543 21.36 23.96 3.54
C PRO A 543 21.52 22.47 3.28
N GLU A 544 22.53 21.86 3.89
CA GLU A 544 22.90 20.46 3.65
C GLU A 544 21.75 19.47 3.90
N TYR A 545 20.91 19.74 4.90
CA TYR A 545 19.77 18.89 5.28
C TYR A 545 18.59 18.91 4.28
N LEU A 546 18.62 19.76 3.24
CA LEU A 546 17.62 19.81 2.17
C LEU A 546 18.07 18.97 0.97
N HIS A 547 17.97 17.65 1.11
CA HIS A 547 18.35 16.68 0.09
C HIS A 547 17.52 16.82 -1.19
N LEU A 548 16.19 16.67 -1.14
CA LEU A 548 15.29 16.73 -2.29
C LEU A 548 15.42 18.07 -3.03
N LEU A 549 15.54 19.19 -2.30
CA LEU A 549 15.64 20.51 -2.91
C LEU A 549 17.02 20.82 -3.50
N ARG A 550 18.09 20.14 -3.07
CA ARG A 550 19.44 20.28 -3.66
C ARG A 550 19.66 19.37 -4.86
N HIS A 551 18.99 18.23 -4.92
CA HIS A 551 19.10 17.28 -6.02
C HIS A 551 18.08 17.63 -7.11
N VAL A 552 18.45 18.58 -7.97
CA VAL A 552 17.61 19.06 -9.09
C VAL A 552 18.25 18.83 -10.45
N THR A 553 19.24 17.95 -10.51
CA THR A 553 19.85 17.47 -11.76
C THR A 553 19.53 15.98 -11.89
N ARG A 554 18.91 15.60 -13.01
CA ARG A 554 18.50 14.22 -13.27
C ARG A 554 18.93 13.71 -14.63
N SER A 555 18.85 12.40 -14.83
CA SER A 555 18.98 11.79 -16.15
C SER A 555 17.89 12.29 -17.11
N VAL A 556 18.29 12.53 -18.36
CA VAL A 556 17.36 12.81 -19.47
C VAL A 556 16.58 11.55 -19.82
N LYS A 557 17.29 10.41 -19.86
CA LYS A 557 16.70 9.08 -20.09
C LYS A 557 15.87 8.67 -18.87
N PHE A 558 14.69 8.12 -19.14
CA PHE A 558 13.83 7.46 -18.16
C PHE A 558 13.95 5.94 -18.31
N THR A 559 13.77 5.19 -17.22
CA THR A 559 13.71 3.72 -17.27
C THR A 559 12.60 3.24 -18.21
N PRO A 560 12.69 2.03 -18.80
CA PRO A 560 11.62 1.47 -19.61
C PRO A 560 10.28 1.38 -18.85
N THR A 561 9.18 1.24 -19.59
CA THR A 561 7.86 1.03 -19.00
C THR A 561 7.84 -0.20 -18.10
N ALA A 562 7.19 -0.10 -16.94
CA ALA A 562 7.12 -1.13 -15.90
C ALA A 562 8.46 -1.57 -15.28
N VAL A 563 9.58 -0.89 -15.58
CA VAL A 563 10.90 -1.15 -14.98
C VAL A 563 11.19 -0.06 -13.95
N PHE A 564 11.28 -0.46 -12.68
CA PHE A 564 11.52 0.43 -11.53
C PHE A 564 10.54 1.61 -11.45
N THR A 565 9.30 1.41 -11.91
CA THR A 565 8.23 2.40 -11.83
C THR A 565 7.62 2.42 -10.45
N LYS A 566 7.17 3.56 -9.95
CA LYS A 566 6.27 3.62 -8.79
C LYS A 566 4.91 4.11 -9.24
N ALA A 567 3.88 3.86 -8.44
CA ALA A 567 2.52 4.12 -8.86
C ALA A 567 1.66 4.78 -7.79
N ILE A 568 0.64 5.48 -8.29
CA ILE A 568 -0.53 5.89 -7.52
C ILE A 568 -1.69 5.00 -7.96
N HIS A 569 -2.45 4.49 -7.01
CA HIS A 569 -3.49 3.49 -7.21
C HIS A 569 -4.87 4.07 -6.91
N ASP A 570 -5.85 3.74 -7.74
CA ASP A 570 -7.25 4.12 -7.54
C ASP A 570 -7.91 3.17 -6.52
N THR A 571 -8.29 3.72 -5.37
CA THR A 571 -8.85 2.95 -4.25
C THR A 571 -10.21 2.35 -4.55
N ASP A 572 -10.92 2.79 -5.60
CA ASP A 572 -12.22 2.21 -5.93
C ASP A 572 -12.09 0.88 -6.66
N VAL A 573 -10.90 0.55 -7.21
CA VAL A 573 -10.69 -0.63 -8.06
C VAL A 573 -9.53 -1.52 -7.65
N ALA A 574 -8.50 -0.98 -6.98
CA ALA A 574 -7.35 -1.76 -6.51
C ALA A 574 -7.73 -2.66 -5.31
N LEU A 575 -7.23 -3.90 -5.25
CA LEU A 575 -7.50 -4.84 -4.17
C LEU A 575 -6.24 -5.35 -3.46
N GLY A 576 -5.13 -5.53 -4.19
CA GLY A 576 -3.84 -5.95 -3.63
C GLY A 576 -2.69 -5.26 -4.33
N LEU A 577 -1.67 -4.83 -3.58
CA LEU A 577 -0.59 -3.99 -4.10
C LEU A 577 0.78 -4.68 -4.10
N HIS A 578 1.59 -4.29 -5.09
CA HIS A 578 3.04 -4.44 -5.10
C HIS A 578 3.69 -3.04 -5.08
N ALA A 579 4.98 -2.97 -4.78
CA ALA A 579 5.76 -1.74 -4.76
C ALA A 579 5.68 -0.92 -6.07
N HIS A 580 5.39 -1.55 -7.21
CA HIS A 580 5.41 -0.91 -8.53
C HIS A 580 4.01 -0.69 -9.17
N PHE A 581 3.04 -1.57 -8.90
CA PHE A 581 1.68 -1.55 -9.47
C PHE A 581 0.74 -2.45 -8.65
N ALA A 582 -0.58 -2.34 -8.84
CA ALA A 582 -1.54 -3.25 -8.20
C ALA A 582 -1.43 -4.68 -8.77
N LEU A 583 -1.41 -5.71 -7.93
CA LEU A 583 -1.38 -7.12 -8.36
C LEU A 583 -2.79 -7.67 -8.65
N VAL A 584 -3.77 -7.19 -7.89
CA VAL A 584 -5.15 -7.68 -7.90
C VAL A 584 -6.11 -6.49 -7.89
N THR A 585 -7.21 -6.63 -8.60
CA THR A 585 -8.32 -5.69 -8.73
C THR A 585 -9.60 -6.29 -8.14
N LEU A 586 -10.67 -5.50 -7.99
CA LEU A 586 -11.98 -6.04 -7.59
C LEU A 586 -12.54 -7.08 -8.56
N GLU A 587 -12.13 -7.03 -9.83
CA GLU A 587 -12.56 -7.96 -10.88
C GLU A 587 -11.63 -9.18 -11.03
N GLY A 588 -10.59 -9.30 -10.19
CA GLY A 588 -9.64 -10.41 -10.21
C GLY A 588 -8.21 -9.96 -10.54
N ASN A 589 -7.45 -10.81 -11.24
CA ASN A 589 -6.06 -10.52 -11.59
C ASN A 589 -5.95 -9.28 -12.47
N LEU A 590 -4.90 -8.47 -12.24
CA LEU A 590 -4.62 -7.30 -13.05
C LEU A 590 -4.35 -7.67 -14.52
N ASP A 591 -5.06 -7.02 -15.44
CA ASP A 591 -4.71 -6.97 -16.85
C ASP A 591 -3.73 -5.81 -17.10
N LYS A 592 -2.45 -6.15 -17.36
CA LYS A 592 -1.39 -5.14 -17.51
C LYS A 592 -1.60 -4.19 -18.69
N ASP A 593 -2.31 -4.61 -19.73
CA ASP A 593 -2.49 -3.80 -20.94
C ASP A 593 -3.64 -2.79 -20.78
N ASN A 594 -4.65 -3.16 -19.99
CA ASN A 594 -5.89 -2.40 -19.83
C ASN A 594 -6.01 -1.66 -18.50
N ASP A 595 -5.44 -2.20 -17.42
CA ASP A 595 -5.59 -1.65 -16.06
C ASP A 595 -4.45 -0.70 -15.66
N LEU A 596 -3.36 -0.63 -16.45
CA LEU A 596 -2.23 0.24 -16.17
C LEU A 596 -2.26 1.48 -17.08
N TYR A 597 -1.97 2.63 -16.49
CA TYR A 597 -1.76 3.88 -17.20
C TYR A 597 -0.33 4.36 -16.97
N ASN A 598 0.45 4.55 -18.03
CA ASN A 598 1.80 5.11 -17.90
C ASN A 598 1.70 6.63 -17.99
N LEU A 599 2.20 7.34 -16.97
CA LEU A 599 2.35 8.79 -16.97
C LEU A 599 3.48 9.17 -17.95
N TYR A 600 3.17 9.19 -19.24
CA TYR A 600 4.14 9.45 -20.31
C TYR A 600 3.49 10.11 -21.54
N PRO A 601 4.08 11.18 -22.14
CA PRO A 601 5.42 11.72 -21.91
C PRO A 601 5.64 12.28 -20.50
N SER A 602 6.90 12.48 -20.09
CA SER A 602 7.25 12.92 -18.72
C SER A 602 6.63 14.26 -18.31
N THR A 603 6.05 14.99 -19.28
CA THR A 603 5.19 16.15 -19.01
C THR A 603 3.90 15.77 -18.29
N GLU A 604 3.51 14.50 -18.21
CA GLU A 604 2.41 14.05 -17.34
C GLU A 604 2.89 13.89 -15.90
N GLY A 605 4.04 13.25 -15.71
CA GLY A 605 4.72 13.10 -14.43
C GLY A 605 5.80 12.03 -14.49
N HIS A 606 6.63 11.96 -13.46
CA HIS A 606 7.71 10.96 -13.37
C HIS A 606 8.11 10.66 -11.94
N LEU A 607 8.85 9.57 -11.75
CA LEU A 607 9.45 9.19 -10.49
C LEU A 607 10.88 9.76 -10.42
N ALA A 608 11.14 10.64 -9.47
CA ALA A 608 12.49 11.06 -9.11
C ALA A 608 13.09 10.02 -8.16
N HIS A 609 14.17 9.35 -8.59
CA HIS A 609 14.91 8.40 -7.75
C HIS A 609 16.26 8.97 -7.36
N TYR A 610 16.43 9.29 -6.08
CA TYR A 610 17.61 9.96 -5.53
C TYR A 610 18.65 8.96 -5.01
N ARG A 611 19.77 8.83 -5.72
CA ARG A 611 20.76 7.77 -5.43
C ARG A 611 22.09 7.96 -6.14
N ALA A 612 23.17 7.44 -5.55
CA ALA A 612 24.51 7.51 -6.14
C ALA A 612 24.71 6.77 -7.49
N LYS A 613 23.99 5.67 -7.73
CA LYS A 613 24.17 4.77 -8.90
C LYS A 613 22.83 4.40 -9.51
N CYS A 614 22.73 3.79 -10.69
CA CYS A 614 21.43 3.33 -11.20
C CYS A 614 20.99 2.03 -10.50
N GLN A 615 19.69 1.67 -10.60
CA GLN A 615 19.18 0.41 -10.07
C GLN A 615 19.62 -0.77 -10.94
N GLY A 616 20.10 -1.83 -10.29
CA GLY A 616 20.67 -3.02 -10.94
C GLY A 616 22.09 -3.32 -10.48
N GLU A 617 22.54 -4.55 -10.68
CA GLU A 617 23.90 -4.99 -10.34
C GLU A 617 24.91 -4.51 -11.39
N ASP A 618 24.54 -4.58 -12.67
CA ASP A 618 25.32 -4.05 -13.78
C ASP A 618 25.15 -2.52 -13.89
N GLN A 619 26.27 -1.81 -13.90
CA GLN A 619 26.32 -0.35 -13.99
C GLN A 619 26.77 0.15 -15.37
N THR A 620 26.99 -0.76 -16.33
CA THR A 620 27.39 -0.43 -17.71
C THR A 620 26.36 0.49 -18.35
N GLU A 621 25.07 0.13 -18.32
CA GLU A 621 24.01 1.00 -18.84
C GLU A 621 23.98 2.34 -18.11
N CYS A 622 24.15 2.35 -16.79
CA CYS A 622 24.17 3.60 -16.02
C CYS A 622 25.24 4.57 -16.52
N GLN A 623 26.45 4.07 -16.75
CA GLN A 623 27.62 4.85 -17.14
C GLN A 623 27.55 5.35 -18.59
N HIS A 624 26.90 4.59 -19.49
CA HIS A 624 26.84 4.93 -20.92
C HIS A 624 25.55 5.65 -21.32
N GLU A 625 24.43 5.39 -20.64
CA GLU A 625 23.10 5.79 -21.11
C GLU A 625 22.38 6.80 -20.19
N PHE A 626 22.72 6.83 -18.91
CA PHE A 626 22.06 7.71 -17.93
C PHE A 626 22.96 8.85 -17.47
N ARG A 627 24.16 8.53 -16.96
CA ARG A 627 25.08 9.51 -16.36
C ARG A 627 25.61 10.57 -17.34
N PRO A 628 25.91 10.27 -18.62
CA PRO A 628 26.40 11.30 -19.55
C PRO A 628 25.33 12.31 -19.96
N PHE A 629 24.05 11.97 -19.79
CA PHE A 629 22.93 12.75 -20.31
C PHE A 629 22.06 13.27 -19.16
N LEU A 630 22.44 14.43 -18.63
CA LEU A 630 21.79 15.06 -17.50
C LEU A 630 21.07 16.35 -17.89
N THR A 631 20.01 16.67 -17.17
CA THR A 631 19.25 17.92 -17.31
C THR A 631 18.83 18.44 -15.95
N ARG A 632 18.64 19.76 -15.83
CA ARG A 632 18.06 20.36 -14.63
C ARG A 632 16.54 20.22 -14.64
N ASP A 633 15.99 19.84 -13.50
CA ASP A 633 14.57 19.69 -13.27
C ASP A 633 14.21 20.42 -11.97
N LEU A 634 13.59 21.59 -12.11
CA LEU A 634 13.22 22.45 -10.99
C LEU A 634 11.79 22.20 -10.51
N THR A 635 11.15 21.10 -10.90
CA THR A 635 9.75 20.82 -10.52
C THR A 635 9.55 20.86 -9.01
N MET A 636 10.44 20.22 -8.24
CA MET A 636 10.42 20.23 -6.77
C MET A 636 10.50 21.65 -6.18
N TRP A 637 11.07 22.62 -6.91
CA TRP A 637 11.18 24.00 -6.44
C TRP A 637 9.88 24.79 -6.47
N SER A 638 8.82 24.27 -7.09
CA SER A 638 7.47 24.86 -7.05
C SER A 638 6.97 25.05 -5.61
N HIS A 639 7.49 24.27 -4.67
CA HIS A 639 7.21 24.38 -3.24
C HIS A 639 8.46 24.62 -2.37
N ARG A 640 9.59 25.02 -2.97
CA ARG A 640 10.90 25.16 -2.29
C ARG A 640 10.79 25.91 -0.98
N ASP A 641 10.25 27.13 -1.03
CA ASP A 641 10.29 28.05 0.11
C ASP A 641 9.38 27.54 1.26
N ARG A 642 8.22 26.95 0.91
CA ARG A 642 7.31 26.33 1.88
C ARG A 642 7.93 25.09 2.53
N VAL A 643 8.52 24.21 1.73
CA VAL A 643 9.17 22.97 2.22
C VAL A 643 10.37 23.34 3.10
N ALA A 644 11.29 24.17 2.60
CA ALA A 644 12.49 24.58 3.34
C ALA A 644 12.16 25.25 4.69
N ALA A 645 11.16 26.14 4.72
CA ALA A 645 10.74 26.80 5.94
C ALA A 645 10.16 25.83 6.98
N ARG A 646 9.32 24.88 6.55
CA ARG A 646 8.75 23.87 7.45
C ARG A 646 9.80 22.87 7.95
N VAL A 647 10.66 22.39 7.06
CA VAL A 647 11.77 21.50 7.43
C VAL A 647 12.65 22.14 8.49
N LYS A 648 13.12 23.37 8.26
CA LYS A 648 13.93 24.10 9.25
C LYS A 648 13.21 24.24 10.59
N LYS A 649 11.91 24.56 10.57
CA LYS A 649 11.10 24.67 11.78
C LYS A 649 11.05 23.36 12.56
N VAL A 650 10.75 22.24 11.90
CA VAL A 650 10.66 20.93 12.55
C VAL A 650 12.01 20.48 13.09
N LEU A 651 13.08 20.63 12.30
CA LEU A 651 14.44 20.26 12.73
C LEU A 651 14.90 21.06 13.96
N LEU A 652 14.59 22.36 14.04
CA LEU A 652 14.87 23.19 15.22
C LEU A 652 14.02 22.75 16.43
N GLN A 653 12.72 22.50 16.23
CA GLN A 653 11.81 22.06 17.29
C GLN A 653 12.22 20.72 17.92
N LEU A 654 12.80 19.82 17.12
CA LEU A 654 13.28 18.51 17.57
C LEU A 654 14.76 18.54 17.99
N SER A 655 15.41 19.71 18.01
CA SER A 655 16.84 19.85 18.31
C SER A 655 17.72 18.93 17.45
N LEU A 656 17.33 18.72 16.19
CA LEU A 656 18.12 17.99 15.19
C LEU A 656 19.12 18.94 14.51
N ILE A 657 18.81 20.24 14.47
CA ILE A 657 19.77 21.29 14.12
C ILE A 657 19.76 22.37 15.20
N HIS A 658 20.86 23.12 15.28
CA HIS A 658 20.98 24.25 16.20
C HIS A 658 20.81 25.59 15.44
N PRO A 659 20.28 26.63 16.10
CA PRO A 659 20.36 27.99 15.55
C PRO A 659 21.83 28.35 15.32
N HIS A 660 22.16 28.99 14.20
CA HIS A 660 23.49 29.56 14.05
C HIS A 660 23.71 30.58 15.16
N PRO A 661 24.87 30.57 15.86
CA PRO A 661 25.21 31.66 16.77
C PRO A 661 25.22 32.96 15.96
N THR A 662 24.36 33.89 16.37
CA THR A 662 24.23 35.23 15.78
C THR A 662 25.44 36.09 16.06
#